data_AF-A0A4P6YWF8-F1
#
_entry.id   AF-A0A4P6YWF8-F1
#
_cell.length_a   1.000
_cell.length_b   1.000
_cell.length_c   1.000
_cell.angle_alpha   90.00
_cell.angle_beta   90.00
_cell.angle_gamma   90.00
#
_symmetry.space_group_name_H-M   'P 1'
#
loop_
_entity.id
_entity.type
_entity.pdbx_description
1 polymer ?
#
loop_
_entity_poly.entity_id
_entity_poly.type
_entity_poly.pdbx_seq_one_letter_code
_entity_poly.pdbx_strand_id
1 'polypeptide(L)'
;MQTGKKSNWRHVLGTTAALTILLGGYATPIVGTATTAVYAADVPAPTSATAAISVSDFINQAKNATLGTTYTITGYIIGSSASATGLNATTKAVASNIALADSPDETNIKENVIPIALQAGSDARTNFNVLDHPELVGTKVTVTVTSGSKGFTYFSTVGIPADATVTVTAGGDTPAVVQPSTPSTPATPTDAAELGNIAIADARKLTDKAQAATITGTVVGVPGSWGGKAFYVQDGTAGIYVYTTTDYKLNDGDKVTLHGHVEVYNGTLEFMPDKATKATELGTVIKGETLDLGDATKTNVNASGQQSLVNLSAVTISDVATYDTYGSVGFTATDKAGKSIYVQLDNRTGSSIDDFSTFYKNGDEVNLTGVLETFKNAPELRLRNLQDIQFMDATKRPAELAAPKLIADIQGAGQTSPYSGKTLRGVTGVVTYLDGTTKLYIQDADKDADQDDSTSNGIMVKVASNKDFKPGDVVSVDGTVKETYEAGYDDKATTDLTVTEIINATATKTGDTKPVPAPVVLDKDRQIPTATFGLAGPGFNTKAYEPDAKKYAIDFWEAVEGMRVEVDNPVAVGPTKNGDTYTLPESKWDEYKFDNKLTKKGGVLLTKNDSHPELIQIESTKSTTFNQGQMISNKVIGVGYYSYGSYKISAQATDLKPVTTKLDVQPETTYIAKDDSKLTVASYNIENFSAATKTPQSQVDKEAAHIVNNLKTPDVINLMEIQDDNGETDDGNVSATKTLQRLVDAIKAAGGPEYKFLNIDPVNNKDGGAPGANIRPAMLYNPARVQLRDGAVAGTTNQAEDITTDGHLKYNPGRILFSGNLGDGTRKPLAAEFTFKGQDVIVVADHLNSKTGDEPTFGKNQPAQQPSEVKRVQLATQINDVLSKAAAAKTNVIMTGDMNDYDFSDAATALEGSSMTDLVKHYDITDRSSYIFDGNEQVLDHVFLSNNLVDSADKSKGDYQFDMVHVNSPFADQASDHDPVLVQVDLAKAADATLSTDTTTPDTPAKGDDTANSNTDATIPDTTTKTDADANVFSAFDKIVAGLNDKIDALSKQVTSLTDKLVGYFKQPQAPKKTPAPKPAPTAKTPTKKVVKPSVKKVVAKRNTKKIAGVTTKGAKVTVYSAQGKKLATTKANTKGKFTLKLKHKITKKAKFKLVIKNTKANGALTLTKAIRATK
;
A
#
# COMPACT_ATOMS: atom_id res chain seq x y z
N MET A 1 -2.74 26.75 54.29
CA MET A 1 -1.82 27.66 55.02
C MET A 1 -0.52 26.90 55.37
N GLN A 2 0.57 27.65 55.54
CA GLN A 2 1.86 27.32 56.20
C GLN A 2 2.29 25.87 56.54
N THR A 3 3.42 25.47 55.94
CA THR A 3 4.64 24.83 56.54
C THR A 3 4.59 23.50 57.32
N GLY A 4 5.55 22.56 57.18
CA GLY A 4 6.65 22.45 56.18
C GLY A 4 7.94 21.73 56.65
N LYS A 5 8.92 21.66 55.73
CA LYS A 5 10.37 21.29 55.86
C LYS A 5 10.80 19.81 55.96
N LYS A 6 11.58 19.39 54.93
CA LYS A 6 12.75 18.45 54.94
C LYS A 6 12.44 16.95 55.23
N SER A 7 13.15 15.93 54.73
CA SER A 7 14.19 15.71 53.69
C SER A 7 14.52 14.19 53.67
N ASN A 8 14.98 13.48 52.63
CA ASN A 8 15.45 13.77 51.26
C ASN A 8 15.44 12.44 50.42
N TRP A 9 16.21 12.38 49.31
CA TRP A 9 16.62 11.15 48.55
C TRP A 9 15.67 10.54 47.51
N ARG A 10 15.63 11.22 46.35
CA ARG A 10 15.76 10.73 44.95
C ARG A 10 14.88 9.59 44.40
N HIS A 11 14.19 9.93 43.29
CA HIS A 11 13.53 9.05 42.30
C HIS A 11 14.53 8.18 41.50
N VAL A 12 14.16 7.27 40.57
CA VAL A 12 13.37 7.41 39.29
C VAL A 12 13.02 5.98 38.81
N LEU A 13 11.87 5.64 38.19
CA LEU A 13 10.54 6.24 38.00
C LEU A 13 9.51 5.10 37.76
N GLY A 14 8.21 5.41 37.66
CA GLY A 14 7.15 4.47 37.29
C GLY A 14 6.05 5.09 36.42
N THR A 15 4.93 4.36 36.29
CA THR A 15 3.65 4.77 35.66
C THR A 15 2.91 5.83 36.55
N THR A 16 1.70 6.37 36.30
CA THR A 16 0.48 5.91 35.59
C THR A 16 -0.41 7.13 35.16
N ALA A 17 -1.75 7.03 35.06
CA ALA A 17 -2.60 7.94 34.24
C ALA A 17 -3.79 8.68 34.94
N ALA A 18 -4.31 9.71 34.23
CA ALA A 18 -5.69 10.27 34.18
C ALA A 18 -6.38 11.00 35.38
N LEU A 19 -7.08 12.14 35.11
CA LEU A 19 -8.58 12.28 35.03
C LEU A 19 -9.21 13.70 35.35
N THR A 20 -9.82 14.35 34.34
CA THR A 20 -11.08 15.19 34.26
C THR A 20 -11.48 16.33 35.25
N ILE A 21 -12.03 17.48 34.72
CA ILE A 21 -13.34 18.15 35.07
C ILE A 21 -13.67 19.43 34.21
N LEU A 22 -14.96 19.83 34.13
CA LEU A 22 -15.61 20.78 33.18
C LEU A 22 -15.71 22.29 33.59
N LEU A 23 -15.94 23.18 32.60
CA LEU A 23 -17.03 24.20 32.45
C LEU A 23 -16.84 25.01 31.13
N GLY A 24 -17.80 25.72 30.48
CA GLY A 24 -19.27 25.75 30.59
C GLY A 24 -19.93 27.12 30.20
N GLY A 25 -20.78 27.21 29.15
CA GLY A 25 -21.53 28.44 28.76
C GLY A 25 -22.41 28.33 27.50
N TYR A 26 -23.48 29.15 27.37
CA TYR A 26 -24.57 29.06 26.34
C TYR A 26 -24.95 30.41 25.71
N ALA A 27 -25.45 30.41 24.45
CA ALA A 27 -26.61 31.21 23.94
C ALA A 27 -26.87 30.95 22.42
N THR A 28 -28.11 31.20 21.93
CA THR A 28 -28.55 30.96 20.53
C THR A 28 -29.34 32.17 19.91
N PRO A 29 -30.21 32.07 18.86
CA PRO A 29 -30.04 32.81 17.58
C PRO A 29 -31.18 33.82 17.25
N ILE A 30 -31.21 34.43 16.04
CA ILE A 30 -32.46 34.81 15.32
C ILE A 30 -32.28 35.33 13.85
N VAL A 31 -33.00 34.67 12.92
CA VAL A 31 -33.71 35.10 11.67
C VAL A 31 -33.12 36.11 10.64
N GLY A 32 -33.00 35.62 9.39
CA GLY A 32 -33.47 36.28 8.14
C GLY A 32 -32.55 37.31 7.44
N THR A 33 -32.59 37.53 6.12
CA THR A 33 -33.37 36.92 5.00
C THR A 33 -32.53 36.94 3.70
N ALA A 34 -32.93 36.20 2.65
CA ALA A 34 -32.15 36.03 1.42
C ALA A 34 -32.35 37.12 0.34
N THR A 35 -31.27 37.43 -0.40
CA THR A 35 -31.30 37.85 -1.81
C THR A 35 -29.96 37.57 -2.49
N THR A 36 -29.98 37.26 -3.80
CA THR A 36 -28.81 36.94 -4.61
C THR A 36 -28.17 38.16 -5.26
N ALA A 37 -26.85 38.33 -5.12
CA ALA A 37 -26.04 39.19 -5.98
C ALA A 37 -24.61 38.65 -6.09
N VAL A 38 -24.06 38.57 -7.30
CA VAL A 38 -22.66 38.19 -7.55
C VAL A 38 -21.80 39.44 -7.50
N TYR A 39 -20.85 39.50 -6.55
CA TYR A 39 -19.72 40.42 -6.59
C TYR A 39 -18.54 39.83 -5.83
N ALA A 40 -17.33 40.04 -6.33
CA ALA A 40 -16.11 39.75 -5.58
C ALA A 40 -15.91 40.84 -4.51
N ALA A 41 -15.62 40.41 -3.28
CA ALA A 41 -15.34 41.29 -2.14
C ALA A 41 -14.33 40.62 -1.20
N ASP A 42 -13.58 41.44 -0.46
CA ASP A 42 -12.40 41.02 0.30
C ASP A 42 -12.69 40.00 1.41
N VAL A 43 -11.74 39.08 1.62
CA VAL A 43 -11.68 38.24 2.82
C VAL A 43 -11.31 39.13 4.03
N PRO A 44 -12.13 39.21 5.08
CA PRO A 44 -11.77 39.98 6.28
C PRO A 44 -10.53 39.39 6.95
N ALA A 45 -9.57 40.24 7.32
CA ALA A 45 -8.39 39.80 8.06
C ALA A 45 -8.80 39.18 9.42
N PRO A 46 -8.20 38.05 9.84
CA PRO A 46 -8.58 37.36 11.07
C PRO A 46 -8.17 38.18 12.32
N THR A 47 -9.11 38.93 12.88
CA THR A 47 -8.91 39.76 14.07
C THR A 47 -8.89 38.95 15.37
N SER A 48 -7.81 38.20 15.56
CA SER A 48 -7.38 37.69 16.87
C SER A 48 -5.86 37.56 16.86
N ALA A 49 -5.17 38.70 16.95
CA ALA A 49 -3.72 38.73 17.08
C ALA A 49 -3.30 38.00 18.36
N THR A 50 -2.61 36.87 18.22
CA THR A 50 -1.98 36.18 19.34
C THR A 50 -1.01 37.14 20.02
N ALA A 51 -1.18 37.32 21.34
CA ALA A 51 -0.29 38.18 22.12
C ALA A 51 1.15 37.70 21.97
N ALA A 52 2.08 38.63 21.77
CA ALA A 52 3.48 38.28 21.55
C ALA A 52 4.06 37.60 22.80
N ILE A 53 4.63 36.41 22.60
CA ILE A 53 5.25 35.60 23.66
C ILE A 53 6.77 35.80 23.69
N SER A 54 7.39 35.46 24.82
CA SER A 54 8.85 35.45 24.94
C SER A 54 9.48 34.31 24.12
N VAL A 55 10.78 34.38 23.90
CA VAL A 55 11.57 33.29 23.29
C VAL A 55 11.52 32.04 24.18
N SER A 56 11.63 32.20 25.51
CA SER A 56 11.49 31.12 26.48
C SER A 56 10.10 30.46 26.46
N ASP A 57 9.02 31.24 26.36
CA ASP A 57 7.65 30.72 26.22
C ASP A 57 7.47 29.98 24.90
N PHE A 58 8.01 30.49 23.80
CA PHE A 58 8.02 29.78 22.52
C PHE A 58 8.80 28.46 22.61
N ILE A 59 9.98 28.44 23.23
CA ILE A 59 10.80 27.22 23.45
C ILE A 59 10.03 26.16 24.28
N ASN A 60 9.11 26.58 25.15
CA ASN A 60 8.27 25.67 25.92
C ASN A 60 7.03 25.18 25.15
N GLN A 61 6.37 26.06 24.40
CA GLN A 61 5.14 25.74 23.67
C GLN A 61 5.40 24.97 22.36
N ALA A 62 6.40 25.38 21.58
CA ALA A 62 6.66 24.87 20.23
C ALA A 62 7.01 23.37 20.18
N LYS A 63 7.46 22.78 21.29
CA LYS A 63 7.76 21.34 21.43
C LYS A 63 6.53 20.44 21.25
N ASN A 64 5.32 20.98 21.45
CA ASN A 64 4.05 20.25 21.34
C ASN A 64 3.09 20.87 20.30
N ALA A 65 3.57 21.80 19.45
CA ALA A 65 2.74 22.50 18.50
C ALA A 65 2.42 21.65 17.25
N THR A 66 1.17 21.71 16.78
CA THR A 66 0.74 21.12 15.52
C THR A 66 1.25 21.92 14.31
N LEU A 67 1.42 21.24 13.18
CA LEU A 67 1.80 21.88 11.91
C LEU A 67 0.77 22.96 11.51
N GLY A 68 1.23 24.06 10.91
CA GLY A 68 0.39 25.21 10.58
C GLY A 68 0.07 26.14 11.76
N THR A 69 0.56 25.86 12.97
CA THR A 69 0.43 26.79 14.12
C THR A 69 1.26 28.05 13.87
N THR A 70 0.67 29.21 14.17
CA THR A 70 1.32 30.52 14.10
C THR A 70 1.68 31.05 15.49
N TYR A 71 2.89 31.57 15.65
CA TYR A 71 3.35 32.28 16.84
C TYR A 71 3.81 33.70 16.50
N THR A 72 3.60 34.62 17.43
CA THR A 72 4.21 35.96 17.44
C THR A 72 5.19 35.98 18.60
N ILE A 73 6.48 36.15 18.34
CA ILE A 73 7.58 36.02 19.31
C ILE A 73 8.29 37.36 19.40
N THR A 74 8.56 37.87 20.60
CA THR A 74 9.37 39.09 20.79
C THR A 74 10.67 38.75 21.52
N GLY A 75 11.80 39.20 20.98
CA GLY A 75 13.13 38.95 21.54
C GLY A 75 14.21 39.86 20.95
N TYR A 76 15.45 39.64 21.35
CA TYR A 76 16.64 40.36 20.89
C TYR A 76 17.44 39.51 19.90
N ILE A 77 17.94 40.13 18.83
CA ILE A 77 18.89 39.49 17.91
C ILE A 77 20.26 39.50 18.60
N ILE A 78 20.82 38.32 18.89
CA ILE A 78 22.13 38.19 19.57
C ILE A 78 23.27 37.74 18.63
N GLY A 79 22.98 37.60 17.34
CA GLY A 79 23.93 37.18 16.31
C GLY A 79 23.26 36.33 15.22
N SER A 80 24.07 35.52 14.55
CA SER A 80 23.61 34.51 13.57
C SER A 80 23.98 33.09 14.02
N SER A 81 23.13 32.12 13.70
CA SER A 81 23.35 30.71 14.07
C SER A 81 23.91 29.89 12.91
N ALA A 82 25.08 29.28 13.10
CA ALA A 82 25.68 28.34 12.16
C ALA A 82 25.38 26.86 12.50
N SER A 83 24.96 26.58 13.74
CA SER A 83 24.49 25.27 14.21
C SER A 83 23.70 25.44 15.51
N ALA A 84 23.15 24.36 16.07
CA ALA A 84 22.43 24.37 17.36
C ALA A 84 23.25 24.84 18.58
N THR A 85 24.56 25.03 18.44
CA THR A 85 25.43 25.56 19.51
C THR A 85 26.41 26.63 19.00
N GLY A 86 26.25 27.09 17.75
CA GLY A 86 27.23 27.93 17.06
C GLY A 86 26.69 29.33 16.82
N LEU A 87 26.85 30.22 17.81
CA LEU A 87 26.51 31.64 17.69
C LEU A 87 27.70 32.42 17.12
N ASN A 88 27.49 33.09 16.00
CA ASN A 88 28.42 34.02 15.39
C ASN A 88 27.87 35.44 15.50
N ALA A 89 28.40 36.23 16.44
CA ALA A 89 27.91 37.58 16.74
C ALA A 89 28.04 38.54 15.55
N THR A 90 29.25 38.72 14.98
CA THR A 90 29.48 39.62 13.83
C THR A 90 30.53 39.08 12.84
N THR A 91 31.80 38.96 13.25
CA THR A 91 32.94 38.69 12.34
C THR A 91 32.99 37.31 11.67
N LYS A 92 31.99 36.45 11.94
CA LYS A 92 31.75 35.16 11.28
C LYS A 92 30.28 34.95 10.92
N ALA A 93 29.50 36.04 10.85
CA ALA A 93 28.07 35.96 10.67
C ALA A 93 27.69 35.30 9.33
N VAL A 94 26.48 34.74 9.27
CA VAL A 94 25.93 34.13 8.05
C VAL A 94 24.63 34.81 7.67
N ALA A 95 24.52 35.27 6.43
CA ALA A 95 23.33 35.95 5.92
C ALA A 95 22.07 35.06 5.84
N SER A 96 22.17 33.77 6.18
CA SER A 96 21.06 32.81 6.11
C SER A 96 20.29 32.65 7.42
N ASN A 97 20.80 33.09 8.57
CA ASN A 97 20.20 32.80 9.89
C ASN A 97 20.37 33.96 10.88
N ILE A 98 19.43 34.11 11.80
CA ILE A 98 19.58 34.91 13.03
C ILE A 98 19.39 34.04 14.29
N ALA A 99 19.90 34.54 15.41
CA ALA A 99 19.73 33.96 16.74
C ALA A 99 18.89 34.92 17.59
N LEU A 100 17.73 34.47 18.08
CA LEU A 100 16.82 35.27 18.89
C LEU A 100 16.80 34.77 20.35
N ALA A 101 16.84 35.69 21.32
CA ALA A 101 16.85 35.40 22.76
C ALA A 101 16.01 36.42 23.56
N ASP A 102 15.69 36.13 24.82
CA ASP A 102 14.92 37.07 25.67
C ASP A 102 15.74 38.25 26.21
N SER A 103 17.07 38.16 26.16
CA SER A 103 18.03 39.19 26.59
C SER A 103 19.08 39.39 25.51
N PRO A 104 19.55 40.64 25.26
CA PRO A 104 20.66 40.89 24.34
C PRO A 104 21.99 40.27 24.83
N ASP A 105 22.13 40.05 26.15
CA ASP A 105 23.32 39.49 26.81
C ASP A 105 23.20 37.98 27.09
N GLU A 106 22.32 37.25 26.39
CA GLU A 106 22.13 35.80 26.62
C GLU A 106 23.37 34.98 26.21
N THR A 107 23.77 34.05 27.08
CA THR A 107 24.95 33.18 26.93
C THR A 107 24.61 31.69 26.88
N ASN A 108 23.41 31.29 27.34
CA ASN A 108 22.94 29.90 27.32
C ASN A 108 22.31 29.55 25.95
N ILE A 109 23.15 29.51 24.92
CA ILE A 109 22.80 29.28 23.51
C ILE A 109 21.99 27.98 23.28
N LYS A 110 22.06 27.00 24.20
CA LYS A 110 21.37 25.71 24.06
C LYS A 110 19.92 25.70 24.53
N GLU A 111 19.57 26.56 25.50
CA GLU A 111 18.31 26.45 26.24
C GLU A 111 17.42 27.69 26.09
N ASN A 112 18.03 28.86 25.84
CA ASN A 112 17.34 30.17 25.86
C ASN A 112 17.35 30.89 24.49
N VAL A 113 17.89 30.27 23.44
CA VAL A 113 18.12 30.90 22.13
C VAL A 113 17.51 30.04 21.02
N ILE A 114 16.75 30.65 20.12
CA ILE A 114 16.24 29.97 18.91
C ILE A 114 17.01 30.39 17.66
N PRO A 115 17.45 29.44 16.81
CA PRO A 115 17.92 29.73 15.47
C PRO A 115 16.73 29.95 14.53
N ILE A 116 16.78 31.01 13.72
CA ILE A 116 15.74 31.38 12.76
C ILE A 116 16.37 31.45 11.38
N ALA A 117 15.88 30.62 10.45
CA ALA A 117 16.31 30.64 9.07
C ALA A 117 15.64 31.78 8.28
N LEU A 118 16.46 32.52 7.52
CA LEU A 118 16.02 33.61 6.65
C LEU A 118 16.03 33.12 5.20
N GLN A 119 14.84 33.08 4.59
CA GLN A 119 14.63 32.61 3.22
C GLN A 119 15.44 33.43 2.21
N ALA A 120 16.00 32.79 1.19
CA ALA A 120 16.73 33.49 0.13
C ALA A 120 15.78 34.45 -0.62
N GLY A 121 16.21 35.71 -0.82
CA GLY A 121 15.43 36.73 -1.53
C GLY A 121 14.26 37.34 -0.76
N SER A 122 14.02 37.00 0.51
CA SER A 122 12.93 37.61 1.29
C SER A 122 13.33 38.93 1.96
N ASP A 123 12.37 39.84 2.18
CA ASP A 123 12.60 41.10 2.91
C ASP A 123 13.16 40.86 4.33
N ALA A 124 12.78 39.76 4.98
CA ALA A 124 13.33 39.38 6.28
C ALA A 124 14.85 39.07 6.18
N ARG A 125 15.31 38.51 5.06
CA ARG A 125 16.74 38.28 4.83
C ARG A 125 17.47 39.54 4.39
N THR A 126 16.87 40.33 3.51
CA THR A 126 17.44 41.59 3.03
C THR A 126 17.67 42.58 4.19
N ASN A 127 16.70 42.72 5.09
CA ASN A 127 16.72 43.80 6.10
C ASN A 127 17.15 43.36 7.52
N PHE A 128 17.23 42.06 7.83
CA PHE A 128 17.51 41.60 9.21
C PHE A 128 18.67 40.59 9.35
N ASN A 129 19.46 40.32 8.31
CA ASN A 129 20.58 39.38 8.44
C ASN A 129 21.83 40.05 9.04
N VAL A 130 22.47 39.39 10.01
CA VAL A 130 23.56 39.96 10.82
C VAL A 130 24.92 40.03 10.09
N LEU A 131 25.04 39.45 8.88
CA LEU A 131 26.27 39.59 8.08
C LEU A 131 26.32 40.96 7.38
N ASP A 132 25.20 41.35 6.77
CA ASP A 132 25.09 42.64 6.08
C ASP A 132 24.67 43.77 7.05
N HIS A 133 23.94 43.42 8.12
CA HIS A 133 23.45 44.34 9.17
C HIS A 133 23.98 43.99 10.58
N PRO A 134 25.30 44.11 10.84
CA PRO A 134 25.88 43.83 12.16
C PRO A 134 25.38 44.77 13.28
N GLU A 135 24.82 45.94 12.93
CA GLU A 135 24.19 46.90 13.85
C GLU A 135 22.92 46.37 14.52
N LEU A 136 22.33 45.29 14.00
CA LEU A 136 21.12 44.69 14.59
C LEU A 136 21.39 43.83 15.82
N VAL A 137 22.66 43.51 16.12
CA VAL A 137 23.02 42.76 17.34
C VAL A 137 22.72 43.60 18.58
N GLY A 138 21.87 43.09 19.46
CA GLY A 138 21.32 43.80 20.61
C GLY A 138 20.01 44.55 20.33
N THR A 139 19.51 44.57 19.09
CA THR A 139 18.19 45.16 18.77
C THR A 139 17.05 44.21 19.12
N LYS A 140 15.91 44.79 19.53
CA LYS A 140 14.69 44.05 19.84
C LYS A 140 13.79 43.98 18.61
N VAL A 141 13.33 42.79 18.27
CA VAL A 141 12.42 42.54 17.14
C VAL A 141 11.21 41.72 17.59
N THR A 142 10.14 41.80 16.80
CA THR A 142 9.02 40.86 16.85
C THR A 142 9.04 40.03 15.58
N VAL A 143 8.94 38.71 15.74
CA VAL A 143 8.95 37.72 14.66
C VAL A 143 7.59 37.02 14.65
N THR A 144 6.84 37.17 13.56
CA THR A 144 5.64 36.35 13.31
C THR A 144 6.05 35.17 12.44
N VAL A 145 5.70 33.95 12.87
CA VAL A 145 6.08 32.71 12.20
C VAL A 145 4.91 31.74 12.14
N THR A 146 4.71 31.10 10.98
CA THR A 146 3.80 29.95 10.82
C THR A 146 4.61 28.70 10.48
N SER A 147 4.39 27.59 11.20
CA SER A 147 5.16 26.35 11.01
C SER A 147 4.95 25.72 9.63
N GLY A 148 6.06 25.49 8.93
CA GLY A 148 6.11 24.70 7.70
C GLY A 148 6.05 23.19 7.94
N SER A 149 6.37 22.43 6.91
CA SER A 149 6.34 20.95 6.87
C SER A 149 7.11 20.26 8.01
N LYS A 150 8.13 20.92 8.58
CA LYS A 150 9.00 20.37 9.64
C LYS A 150 8.67 20.87 11.05
N GLY A 151 7.57 21.60 11.23
CA GLY A 151 7.24 22.21 12.51
C GLY A 151 8.30 23.24 12.95
N PHE A 152 8.54 23.31 14.25
CA PHE A 152 9.52 24.22 14.86
C PHE A 152 10.82 23.50 15.27
N THR A 153 11.34 22.64 14.40
CA THR A 153 12.65 21.99 14.59
C THR A 153 13.67 22.53 13.59
N TYR A 154 14.74 23.15 14.07
CA TYR A 154 15.85 23.61 13.25
C TYR A 154 17.20 23.35 13.93
N PHE A 155 18.21 22.93 13.16
CA PHE A 155 19.48 22.34 13.65
C PHE A 155 19.33 21.21 14.69
N SER A 156 18.19 20.51 14.74
CA SER A 156 17.84 19.51 15.78
C SER A 156 17.62 20.09 17.18
N THR A 157 17.31 21.38 17.29
CA THR A 157 16.76 22.04 18.49
C THR A 157 15.44 22.75 18.13
N VAL A 158 14.77 23.37 19.11
CA VAL A 158 13.61 24.23 18.83
C VAL A 158 14.09 25.46 18.08
N GLY A 159 13.50 25.71 16.91
CA GLY A 159 13.91 26.80 16.03
C GLY A 159 13.04 26.86 14.77
N ILE A 160 13.27 27.88 13.95
CA ILE A 160 12.42 28.18 12.80
C ILE A 160 13.15 27.76 11.52
N PRO A 161 12.74 26.68 10.84
CA PRO A 161 13.38 26.21 9.61
C PRO A 161 12.94 27.03 8.39
N ALA A 162 13.71 26.94 7.30
CA ALA A 162 13.48 27.76 6.10
C ALA A 162 12.15 27.48 5.35
N ASP A 163 11.46 26.37 5.65
CA ASP A 163 10.11 26.08 5.14
C ASP A 163 8.98 26.71 5.96
N ALA A 164 9.28 27.42 7.05
CA ALA A 164 8.32 28.27 7.75
C ALA A 164 8.24 29.67 7.12
N THR A 165 7.05 30.28 7.10
CA THR A 165 6.88 31.69 6.72
C THR A 165 7.31 32.58 7.88
N VAL A 166 8.18 33.56 7.63
CA VAL A 166 8.77 34.44 8.66
C VAL A 166 8.61 35.91 8.28
N THR A 167 8.03 36.71 9.17
CA THR A 167 7.99 38.18 9.07
C THR A 167 8.66 38.77 10.31
N VAL A 168 9.58 39.71 10.12
CA VAL A 168 10.33 40.38 11.21
C VAL A 168 10.01 41.88 11.20
N THR A 169 9.73 42.44 12.37
CA THR A 169 9.49 43.88 12.57
C THR A 169 10.31 44.41 13.75
N ALA A 170 10.78 45.65 13.66
CA ALA A 170 11.57 46.29 14.71
C ALA A 170 10.70 46.69 15.92
N GLY A 171 11.23 46.54 17.13
CA GLY A 171 10.61 47.02 18.38
C GLY A 171 10.63 48.56 18.47
N GLY A 172 9.54 49.16 18.94
CA GLY A 172 9.23 50.59 18.79
C GLY A 172 10.00 51.63 19.62
N ASP A 173 11.14 51.28 20.21
CA ASP A 173 11.98 52.22 21.00
C ASP A 173 13.12 52.76 20.11
N THR A 174 12.93 53.98 19.58
CA THR A 174 13.70 54.51 18.43
C THR A 174 14.71 55.62 18.80
N PRO A 175 15.51 56.10 17.81
CA PRO A 175 15.12 57.38 17.22
C PRO A 175 15.31 57.53 15.68
N ALA A 176 14.47 58.40 15.10
CA ALA A 176 14.71 59.20 13.89
C ALA A 176 14.78 58.52 12.50
N VAL A 177 13.63 57.99 12.07
CA VAL A 177 13.06 58.04 10.71
C VAL A 177 13.77 58.92 9.66
N VAL A 178 14.01 58.35 8.47
CA VAL A 178 13.94 59.11 7.20
C VAL A 178 12.84 58.50 6.30
N GLN A 179 11.77 59.26 6.15
CA GLN A 179 10.66 59.13 5.20
C GLN A 179 10.19 60.58 4.91
N PRO A 180 9.59 60.91 3.75
CA PRO A 180 9.05 60.00 2.74
C PRO A 180 9.50 60.26 1.29
N SER A 181 9.24 59.29 0.43
CA SER A 181 8.65 59.56 -0.88
C SER A 181 7.73 58.39 -1.29
N THR A 182 6.49 58.71 -1.68
CA THR A 182 5.59 57.77 -2.34
C THR A 182 6.12 57.46 -3.75
N PRO A 183 5.79 56.28 -4.32
CA PRO A 183 6.52 55.75 -5.46
C PRO A 183 6.37 56.63 -6.71
N SER A 184 7.47 57.24 -7.13
CA SER A 184 7.78 57.22 -8.56
C SER A 184 7.88 55.76 -8.98
N THR A 185 7.15 55.37 -10.02
CA THR A 185 7.31 54.08 -10.71
C THR A 185 8.79 53.72 -10.81
N PRO A 186 9.20 52.46 -10.55
CA PRO A 186 10.56 52.04 -10.86
C PRO A 186 10.90 52.46 -12.28
N ALA A 187 11.97 53.24 -12.45
CA ALA A 187 12.60 53.32 -13.75
C ALA A 187 13.04 51.89 -14.07
N THR A 188 12.39 51.28 -15.06
CA THR A 188 12.63 49.89 -15.45
C THR A 188 14.14 49.66 -15.58
N PRO A 189 14.71 48.60 -14.99
CA PRO A 189 16.01 48.10 -15.43
C PRO A 189 15.84 47.77 -16.92
N THR A 190 16.35 48.65 -17.78
CA THR A 190 15.86 48.86 -19.16
C THR A 190 15.79 47.55 -19.94
N ASP A 191 14.57 47.06 -20.15
CA ASP A 191 14.20 45.74 -20.71
C ASP A 191 15.38 44.78 -20.90
N ALA A 192 15.90 44.25 -19.78
CA ALA A 192 16.72 43.05 -19.78
C ALA A 192 15.80 41.88 -20.18
N ALA A 193 15.58 41.75 -21.49
CA ALA A 193 14.50 40.95 -22.04
C ALA A 193 14.57 39.50 -21.54
N GLU A 194 13.47 39.01 -20.94
CA GLU A 194 13.29 37.58 -20.70
C GLU A 194 13.18 36.90 -22.08
N LEU A 195 14.24 36.19 -22.50
CA LEU A 195 14.38 35.73 -23.89
C LEU A 195 13.44 34.57 -24.27
N GLY A 196 12.55 34.15 -23.38
CA GLY A 196 11.71 32.96 -23.56
C GLY A 196 12.54 31.67 -23.59
N ASN A 197 12.08 30.66 -24.31
CA ASN A 197 12.80 29.40 -24.50
C ASN A 197 13.70 29.48 -25.75
N ILE A 198 15.01 29.55 -25.53
CA ILE A 198 16.03 29.69 -26.58
C ILE A 198 16.90 28.43 -26.69
N ALA A 199 17.60 28.31 -27.81
CA ALA A 199 18.62 27.28 -28.00
C ALA A 199 19.81 27.49 -27.04
N ILE A 200 20.45 26.41 -26.61
CA ILE A 200 21.59 26.51 -25.68
C ILE A 200 22.75 27.26 -26.34
N ALA A 201 22.95 27.13 -27.65
CA ALA A 201 23.94 27.94 -28.38
C ALA A 201 23.66 29.46 -28.34
N ASP A 202 22.43 29.89 -28.08
CA ASP A 202 22.07 31.31 -27.88
C ASP A 202 22.17 31.72 -26.41
N ALA A 203 21.77 30.87 -25.47
CA ALA A 203 22.00 31.09 -24.03
C ALA A 203 23.49 31.25 -23.69
N ARG A 204 24.38 30.55 -24.42
CA ARG A 204 25.84 30.69 -24.31
C ARG A 204 26.39 32.06 -24.77
N LYS A 205 25.57 32.92 -25.39
CA LYS A 205 25.96 34.26 -25.87
C LYS A 205 25.58 35.39 -24.90
N LEU A 206 24.87 35.07 -23.81
CA LEU A 206 24.47 36.05 -22.80
C LEU A 206 25.69 36.50 -22.00
N THR A 207 25.79 37.81 -21.76
CA THR A 207 26.96 38.44 -21.11
C THR A 207 26.61 39.24 -19.87
N ASP A 208 25.32 39.36 -19.56
CA ASP A 208 24.81 40.11 -18.41
C ASP A 208 24.00 39.17 -17.51
N LYS A 209 24.24 39.21 -16.20
CA LYS A 209 23.49 38.42 -15.22
C LYS A 209 22.02 38.82 -15.12
N ALA A 210 21.65 40.02 -15.59
CA ALA A 210 20.26 40.44 -15.71
C ALA A 210 19.49 39.73 -16.85
N GLN A 211 20.18 39.07 -17.78
CA GLN A 211 19.55 38.35 -18.90
C GLN A 211 19.14 36.94 -18.48
N ALA A 212 17.91 36.81 -17.96
CA ALA A 212 17.29 35.52 -17.72
C ALA A 212 16.76 34.91 -19.03
N ALA A 213 16.99 33.61 -19.21
CA ALA A 213 16.50 32.84 -20.33
C ALA A 213 15.94 31.49 -19.86
N THR A 214 15.12 30.87 -20.70
CA THR A 214 14.73 29.48 -20.56
C THR A 214 15.49 28.66 -21.61
N ILE A 215 15.98 27.49 -21.22
CA ILE A 215 16.59 26.51 -22.13
C ILE A 215 15.92 25.15 -21.95
N THR A 216 15.88 24.35 -23.01
CA THR A 216 15.35 22.98 -22.95
C THR A 216 16.30 22.02 -23.64
N GLY A 217 16.75 20.99 -22.92
CA GLY A 217 17.70 20.01 -23.43
C GLY A 217 17.62 18.68 -22.71
N THR A 218 18.55 17.79 -23.03
CA THR A 218 18.71 16.47 -22.39
C THR A 218 19.90 16.49 -21.44
N VAL A 219 19.74 15.96 -20.24
CA VAL A 219 20.79 15.81 -19.22
C VAL A 219 21.85 14.81 -19.70
N VAL A 220 23.13 15.13 -19.52
CA VAL A 220 24.27 14.29 -19.92
C VAL A 220 25.05 13.85 -18.68
N GLY A 221 25.07 12.53 -18.45
CA GLY A 221 25.64 11.88 -17.28
C GLY A 221 24.84 12.09 -16.00
N VAL A 222 25.33 11.53 -14.89
CA VAL A 222 24.59 11.51 -13.61
C VAL A 222 24.78 12.85 -12.86
N PRO A 223 23.69 13.54 -12.46
CA PRO A 223 23.81 14.79 -11.70
C PRO A 223 24.54 14.64 -10.36
N GLY A 224 25.47 15.55 -10.11
CA GLY A 224 26.39 15.54 -8.96
C GLY A 224 27.74 14.87 -9.23
N SER A 225 27.94 14.15 -10.35
CA SER A 225 29.20 13.47 -10.65
C SER A 225 30.41 14.40 -10.80
N TRP A 226 30.22 15.69 -11.05
CA TRP A 226 31.33 16.64 -11.27
C TRP A 226 31.41 17.79 -10.24
N GLY A 227 30.35 18.06 -9.48
CA GLY A 227 30.32 19.11 -8.45
C GLY A 227 28.93 19.31 -7.86
N GLY A 228 28.80 19.55 -6.55
CA GLY A 228 27.54 19.92 -5.91
C GLY A 228 26.34 19.02 -6.30
N LYS A 229 25.32 19.63 -6.92
CA LYS A 229 24.22 18.94 -7.63
C LYS A 229 24.24 19.23 -9.14
N ALA A 230 25.38 19.65 -9.68
CA ALA A 230 25.56 20.10 -11.05
C ALA A 230 25.58 18.95 -12.08
N PHE A 231 25.23 19.28 -13.32
CA PHE A 231 25.11 18.35 -14.46
C PHE A 231 25.32 19.12 -15.77
N TYR A 232 25.56 18.42 -16.88
CA TYR A 232 25.51 19.05 -18.20
C TYR A 232 24.13 18.88 -18.82
N VAL A 233 23.67 19.88 -19.58
CA VAL A 233 22.47 19.79 -20.43
C VAL A 233 22.86 20.16 -21.84
N GLN A 234 22.39 19.39 -22.82
CA GLN A 234 22.68 19.61 -24.23
C GLN A 234 21.42 19.48 -25.10
N ASP A 235 21.34 20.32 -26.12
CA ASP A 235 20.31 20.29 -27.17
C ASP A 235 20.96 20.00 -28.54
N GLY A 236 20.23 20.24 -29.63
CA GLY A 236 20.74 20.08 -31.00
C GLY A 236 21.67 21.20 -31.48
N THR A 237 22.13 22.09 -30.59
CA THR A 237 22.92 23.29 -30.93
C THR A 237 24.18 23.45 -30.06
N ALA A 238 24.11 23.15 -28.76
CA ALA A 238 25.24 23.15 -27.84
C ALA A 238 24.90 22.43 -26.52
N GLY A 239 25.93 22.08 -25.76
CA GLY A 239 25.84 21.79 -24.34
C GLY A 239 26.22 22.98 -23.44
N ILE A 240 25.82 22.91 -22.18
CA ILE A 240 26.19 23.86 -21.12
C ILE A 240 26.27 23.13 -19.77
N TYR A 241 27.22 23.52 -18.92
CA TYR A 241 27.27 23.05 -17.54
C TYR A 241 26.22 23.81 -16.71
N VAL A 242 25.43 23.08 -15.93
CA VAL A 242 24.36 23.62 -15.08
C VAL A 242 24.82 23.49 -13.64
N TYR A 243 25.26 24.60 -13.03
CA TYR A 243 25.61 24.62 -11.62
C TYR A 243 24.36 24.85 -10.79
N THR A 244 24.09 23.96 -9.84
CA THR A 244 22.99 24.14 -8.89
C THR A 244 23.28 23.46 -7.54
N THR A 245 22.62 23.97 -6.51
CA THR A 245 22.53 23.36 -5.18
C THR A 245 21.21 22.60 -4.98
N THR A 246 20.23 22.78 -5.88
CA THR A 246 18.91 22.15 -5.81
C THR A 246 18.95 20.75 -6.40
N ASP A 247 18.43 19.77 -5.67
CA ASP A 247 18.34 18.39 -6.13
C ASP A 247 17.02 18.16 -6.90
N TYR A 248 17.04 18.48 -8.20
CA TYR A 248 15.90 18.37 -9.11
C TYR A 248 15.49 16.91 -9.48
N LYS A 249 16.09 15.87 -8.87
CA LYS A 249 15.78 14.44 -9.14
C LYS A 249 15.90 14.02 -10.61
N LEU A 250 16.87 14.62 -11.30
CA LEU A 250 17.23 14.35 -12.70
C LEU A 250 18.21 13.16 -12.80
N ASN A 251 18.25 12.55 -13.99
CA ASN A 251 19.04 11.37 -14.35
C ASN A 251 19.70 11.58 -15.73
N ASP A 252 20.77 10.85 -16.05
CA ASP A 252 21.37 10.83 -17.41
C ASP A 252 20.29 10.48 -18.45
N GLY A 253 20.08 11.34 -19.45
CA GLY A 253 19.05 11.19 -20.48
C GLY A 253 17.66 11.79 -20.14
N ASP A 254 17.45 12.41 -18.97
CA ASP A 254 16.21 13.15 -18.70
C ASP A 254 16.11 14.42 -19.57
N LYS A 255 14.90 14.70 -20.10
CA LYS A 255 14.60 15.97 -20.77
C LYS A 255 14.18 17.01 -19.73
N VAL A 256 14.86 18.15 -19.69
CA VAL A 256 14.67 19.19 -18.69
C VAL A 256 14.55 20.56 -19.34
N THR A 257 13.62 21.36 -18.84
CA THR A 257 13.52 22.79 -19.11
C THR A 257 14.01 23.55 -17.87
N LEU A 258 15.01 24.40 -18.06
CA LEU A 258 15.65 25.20 -17.02
C LEU A 258 15.42 26.67 -17.32
N HIS A 259 15.28 27.49 -16.27
CA HIS A 259 15.19 28.93 -16.41
C HIS A 259 16.05 29.63 -15.35
N GLY A 260 16.77 30.65 -15.79
CA GLY A 260 17.72 31.44 -15.01
C GLY A 260 18.74 32.12 -15.93
N HIS A 261 19.89 32.51 -15.40
CA HIS A 261 20.95 33.25 -16.12
C HIS A 261 22.21 32.41 -16.35
N VAL A 262 23.23 33.01 -16.96
CA VAL A 262 24.58 32.42 -17.08
C VAL A 262 25.62 33.20 -16.27
N GLU A 263 26.64 32.49 -15.81
CA GLU A 263 27.83 33.04 -15.13
C GLU A 263 29.11 32.41 -15.66
N VAL A 264 30.27 33.00 -15.35
CA VAL A 264 31.58 32.39 -15.63
C VAL A 264 32.33 32.18 -14.31
N TYR A 265 32.64 30.92 -14.00
CA TYR A 265 33.36 30.52 -12.79
C TYR A 265 34.60 29.70 -13.16
N ASN A 266 35.78 30.06 -12.66
CA ASN A 266 37.06 29.41 -12.97
C ASN A 266 37.37 29.22 -14.50
N GLY A 267 36.82 30.07 -15.36
CA GLY A 267 36.95 29.99 -16.83
C GLY A 267 35.93 29.07 -17.52
N THR A 268 35.04 28.44 -16.74
CA THR A 268 33.92 27.63 -17.20
C THR A 268 32.65 28.49 -17.29
N LEU A 269 31.87 28.35 -18.36
CA LEU A 269 30.56 29.01 -18.52
C LEU A 269 29.47 28.14 -17.88
N GLU A 270 28.70 28.68 -16.95
CA GLU A 270 27.75 27.93 -16.13
C GLU A 270 26.34 28.51 -16.27
N PHE A 271 25.32 27.67 -16.45
CA PHE A 271 23.92 28.06 -16.34
C PHE A 271 23.48 27.93 -14.87
N MET A 272 22.82 28.96 -14.35
CA MET A 272 22.36 29.08 -12.96
C MET A 272 20.83 29.04 -12.94
N PRO A 273 20.19 27.88 -12.71
CA PRO A 273 18.73 27.76 -12.77
C PRO A 273 18.07 28.21 -11.45
N ASP A 274 17.23 29.24 -11.53
CA ASP A 274 16.30 29.60 -10.44
C ASP A 274 15.19 28.56 -10.31
N LYS A 275 14.72 28.05 -11.46
CA LYS A 275 13.62 27.08 -11.56
C LYS A 275 13.92 26.04 -12.65
N ALA A 276 13.53 24.80 -12.39
CA ALA A 276 13.62 23.70 -13.34
C ALA A 276 12.30 22.94 -13.38
N THR A 277 11.88 22.54 -14.58
CA THR A 277 10.78 21.59 -14.79
C THR A 277 11.29 20.40 -15.59
N LYS A 278 11.17 19.21 -15.01
CA LYS A 278 11.40 17.96 -15.72
C LYS A 278 10.23 17.70 -16.67
N ALA A 279 10.51 17.40 -17.93
CA ALA A 279 9.49 16.95 -18.86
C ALA A 279 9.10 15.49 -18.55
N THR A 280 7.85 15.12 -18.83
CA THR A 280 7.37 13.73 -18.74
C THR A 280 7.85 12.85 -19.90
N GLU A 281 8.43 13.47 -20.93
CA GLU A 281 9.08 12.82 -22.07
C GLU A 281 10.56 12.54 -21.75
N LEU A 282 11.07 11.36 -22.13
CA LEU A 282 12.51 11.06 -22.02
C LEU A 282 13.30 11.81 -23.10
N GLY A 283 14.55 12.18 -22.80
CA GLY A 283 15.43 12.79 -23.79
C GLY A 283 15.86 11.78 -24.85
N THR A 284 16.08 12.24 -26.08
CA THR A 284 16.77 11.43 -27.09
C THR A 284 18.22 11.24 -26.67
N VAL A 285 18.69 9.98 -26.64
CA VAL A 285 20.08 9.66 -26.29
C VAL A 285 21.06 10.45 -27.16
N ILE A 286 21.77 11.40 -26.54
CA ILE A 286 22.75 12.23 -27.22
C ILE A 286 23.92 11.35 -27.67
N LYS A 287 24.24 11.43 -28.96
CA LYS A 287 25.47 10.89 -29.54
C LYS A 287 26.49 12.01 -29.57
N GLY A 288 27.69 11.74 -29.07
CA GLY A 288 28.76 12.74 -29.10
C GLY A 288 29.24 13.04 -30.51
N GLU A 289 29.53 14.31 -30.79
CA GLU A 289 30.11 14.73 -32.07
C GLU A 289 31.57 14.31 -32.19
N THR A 290 32.07 14.03 -33.40
CA THR A 290 33.47 13.59 -33.58
C THR A 290 34.44 14.75 -33.42
N LEU A 291 35.39 14.65 -32.48
CA LEU A 291 36.38 15.69 -32.18
C LEU A 291 37.74 15.41 -32.85
N ASP A 292 38.24 16.38 -33.63
CA ASP A 292 39.67 16.50 -33.95
C ASP A 292 40.35 17.34 -32.85
N LEU A 293 41.47 16.86 -32.29
CA LEU A 293 42.24 17.62 -31.29
C LEU A 293 42.88 18.90 -31.85
N GLY A 294 42.91 19.05 -33.18
CA GLY A 294 43.28 20.26 -33.89
C GLY A 294 42.21 21.35 -33.82
N ASP A 295 40.98 21.00 -33.47
CA ASP A 295 39.91 21.94 -33.13
C ASP A 295 39.76 22.10 -31.61
N ALA A 296 40.03 21.06 -30.81
CA ALA A 296 40.06 21.16 -29.34
C ALA A 296 41.05 22.22 -28.81
N THR A 297 42.11 22.52 -29.56
CA THR A 297 43.11 23.54 -29.25
C THR A 297 42.73 24.96 -29.70
N LYS A 298 41.60 25.14 -30.42
CA LYS A 298 41.11 26.45 -30.88
C LYS A 298 40.17 27.08 -29.84
N THR A 299 40.76 27.74 -28.84
CA THR A 299 40.10 28.31 -27.66
C THR A 299 39.22 29.57 -27.91
N ASN A 300 38.39 29.54 -28.96
CA ASN A 300 37.30 30.50 -29.17
C ASN A 300 35.98 29.89 -28.67
N VAL A 301 35.46 30.41 -27.55
CA VAL A 301 34.48 29.76 -26.65
C VAL A 301 33.08 29.52 -27.26
N ASN A 302 32.74 30.18 -28.38
CA ASN A 302 31.36 30.34 -28.84
C ASN A 302 31.00 29.58 -30.13
N ALA A 303 31.83 28.64 -30.62
CA ALA A 303 31.60 27.96 -31.91
C ALA A 303 32.17 26.53 -32.07
N SER A 304 32.61 25.85 -31.00
CA SER A 304 33.56 24.72 -31.08
C SER A 304 33.21 23.46 -30.26
N GLY A 305 31.95 23.23 -29.91
CA GLY A 305 31.52 22.00 -29.19
C GLY A 305 31.84 21.97 -27.69
N GLN A 306 32.15 23.12 -27.08
CA GLN A 306 32.32 23.26 -25.63
C GLN A 306 31.07 22.79 -24.85
N GLN A 307 31.32 22.16 -23.70
CA GLN A 307 30.37 21.56 -22.75
C GLN A 307 29.37 20.59 -23.37
N SER A 308 29.70 20.07 -24.55
CA SER A 308 28.90 19.12 -25.31
C SER A 308 29.56 17.74 -25.24
N LEU A 309 28.75 16.68 -25.34
CA LEU A 309 29.25 15.33 -25.49
C LEU A 309 29.97 15.19 -26.83
N VAL A 310 31.18 14.62 -26.82
CA VAL A 310 32.02 14.37 -27.99
C VAL A 310 32.57 12.94 -27.99
N ASN A 311 33.02 12.49 -29.15
CA ASN A 311 33.70 11.24 -29.42
C ASN A 311 35.09 11.50 -30.01
N LEU A 312 36.12 10.97 -29.37
CA LEU A 312 37.52 11.08 -29.78
C LEU A 312 38.03 9.68 -30.12
N SER A 313 38.58 9.50 -31.33
CA SER A 313 38.88 8.17 -31.87
C SER A 313 40.37 7.93 -32.07
N ALA A 314 40.81 6.69 -31.88
CA ALA A 314 42.17 6.21 -32.15
C ALA A 314 43.29 7.01 -31.44
N VAL A 315 43.10 7.30 -30.15
CA VAL A 315 44.06 8.00 -29.29
C VAL A 315 44.81 7.05 -28.35
N THR A 316 46.05 7.39 -28.01
CA THR A 316 46.88 6.63 -27.06
C THR A 316 46.84 7.26 -25.68
N ILE A 317 46.65 6.44 -24.64
CA ILE A 317 46.71 6.85 -23.23
C ILE A 317 48.18 7.06 -22.80
N SER A 318 48.51 8.18 -22.16
CA SER A 318 49.76 8.38 -21.41
C SER A 318 49.51 9.11 -20.08
N ASP A 319 50.54 9.19 -19.24
CA ASP A 319 50.57 10.04 -18.04
C ASP A 319 49.45 9.79 -17.01
N VAL A 320 48.91 8.57 -16.96
CA VAL A 320 47.89 8.16 -15.96
C VAL A 320 48.38 8.41 -14.54
N ALA A 321 47.63 9.24 -13.80
CA ALA A 321 47.89 9.62 -12.42
C ALA A 321 46.57 9.92 -11.69
N THR A 322 46.62 10.00 -10.35
CA THR A 322 45.46 10.45 -9.55
C THR A 322 45.28 11.95 -9.74
N TYR A 323 44.09 12.38 -10.16
CA TYR A 323 43.75 13.79 -10.40
C TYR A 323 43.60 14.58 -9.09
N ASP A 324 43.13 13.93 -8.03
CA ASP A 324 42.78 14.55 -6.75
C ASP A 324 43.08 13.65 -5.54
N THR A 325 42.75 14.14 -4.34
CA THR A 325 42.87 13.39 -3.08
C THR A 325 41.75 12.37 -2.83
N TYR A 326 40.80 12.22 -3.76
CA TYR A 326 39.62 11.36 -3.62
C TYR A 326 39.73 10.08 -4.46
N GLY A 327 40.71 10.00 -5.37
CA GLY A 327 40.97 8.82 -6.19
C GLY A 327 40.47 8.93 -7.62
N SER A 328 40.07 10.12 -8.07
CA SER A 328 39.72 10.39 -9.47
C SER A 328 40.92 10.18 -10.38
N VAL A 329 40.70 9.78 -11.63
CA VAL A 329 41.76 9.49 -12.60
C VAL A 329 41.96 10.68 -13.53
N GLY A 330 43.22 11.00 -13.81
CA GLY A 330 43.62 11.94 -14.84
C GLY A 330 44.67 11.32 -15.76
N PHE A 331 44.55 11.55 -17.08
CA PHE A 331 45.51 11.03 -18.06
C PHE A 331 45.56 11.90 -19.33
N THR A 332 46.63 11.78 -20.10
CA THR A 332 46.76 12.42 -21.42
C THR A 332 46.23 11.47 -22.50
N ALA A 333 45.40 11.96 -23.42
CA ALA A 333 45.01 11.24 -24.63
C ALA A 333 45.63 11.92 -25.85
N THR A 334 46.43 11.18 -26.64
CA THR A 334 47.21 11.72 -27.76
C THR A 334 46.81 11.09 -29.10
N ASP A 335 46.57 11.91 -30.13
CA ASP A 335 46.20 11.46 -31.49
C ASP A 335 47.41 11.06 -32.35
N LYS A 336 47.14 10.49 -33.54
CA LYS A 336 48.16 10.07 -34.50
C LYS A 336 48.88 11.22 -35.21
N ALA A 337 48.47 12.47 -34.97
CA ALA A 337 49.17 13.68 -35.39
C ALA A 337 50.04 14.28 -34.27
N GLY A 338 50.08 13.65 -33.08
CA GLY A 338 50.86 14.12 -31.94
C GLY A 338 50.21 15.26 -31.15
N LYS A 339 48.90 15.51 -31.34
CA LYS A 339 48.13 16.46 -30.52
C LYS A 339 47.56 15.74 -29.31
N SER A 340 47.45 16.43 -28.18
CA SER A 340 47.00 15.84 -26.92
C SER A 340 45.90 16.65 -26.25
N ILE A 341 45.01 15.99 -25.53
CA ILE A 341 44.07 16.59 -24.58
C ILE A 341 44.20 15.89 -23.23
N TYR A 342 43.92 16.62 -22.14
CA TYR A 342 43.83 16.03 -20.81
C TYR A 342 42.45 15.39 -20.61
N VAL A 343 42.39 14.25 -19.94
CA VAL A 343 41.16 13.46 -19.74
C VAL A 343 40.97 13.19 -18.25
N GLN A 344 39.76 13.40 -17.75
CA GLN A 344 39.39 13.20 -16.35
C GLN A 344 38.27 12.15 -16.24
N LEU A 345 38.43 11.20 -15.32
CA LEU A 345 37.36 10.32 -14.82
C LEU A 345 37.17 10.58 -13.33
N ASP A 346 36.06 11.22 -12.97
CA ASP A 346 35.77 11.59 -11.58
C ASP A 346 35.35 10.37 -10.76
N ASN A 347 35.86 10.22 -9.54
CA ASN A 347 35.57 9.05 -8.71
C ASN A 347 34.07 8.90 -8.37
N ARG A 348 33.30 10.00 -8.39
CA ARG A 348 31.84 10.02 -8.19
C ARG A 348 31.06 9.40 -9.35
N THR A 349 31.72 9.09 -10.46
CA THR A 349 31.15 8.25 -11.55
C THR A 349 31.14 6.75 -11.22
N GLY A 350 31.68 6.36 -10.06
CA GLY A 350 31.72 4.96 -9.60
C GLY A 350 32.94 4.18 -10.08
N SER A 351 34.07 4.85 -10.30
CA SER A 351 35.34 4.20 -10.67
C SER A 351 36.53 5.03 -10.18
N SER A 352 37.42 4.39 -9.41
CA SER A 352 38.67 4.96 -8.91
C SER A 352 39.85 4.69 -9.84
N ILE A 353 41.03 5.23 -9.51
CA ILE A 353 42.27 4.88 -10.21
C ILE A 353 42.68 3.40 -10.08
N ASP A 354 42.28 2.71 -9.00
CA ASP A 354 42.53 1.27 -8.86
C ASP A 354 41.62 0.46 -9.82
N ASP A 355 40.36 0.87 -9.96
CA ASP A 355 39.42 0.28 -10.94
C ASP A 355 39.88 0.53 -12.38
N PHE A 356 40.33 1.75 -12.69
CA PHE A 356 40.89 2.09 -14.00
C PHE A 356 42.16 1.28 -14.30
N SER A 357 43.10 1.21 -13.35
CA SER A 357 44.39 0.53 -13.53
C SER A 357 44.27 -0.99 -13.61
N THR A 358 43.13 -1.56 -13.22
CA THR A 358 42.78 -2.97 -13.44
C THR A 358 42.55 -3.27 -14.93
N PHE A 359 42.18 -2.27 -15.74
CA PHE A 359 41.74 -2.46 -17.13
C PHE A 359 42.55 -1.69 -18.18
N TYR A 360 43.07 -0.50 -17.85
CA TYR A 360 43.76 0.41 -18.78
C TYR A 360 45.13 0.83 -18.25
N LYS A 361 46.09 1.08 -19.17
CA LYS A 361 47.44 1.58 -18.82
C LYS A 361 48.01 2.50 -19.91
N ASN A 362 49.10 3.18 -19.58
CA ASN A 362 49.89 3.95 -20.56
C ASN A 362 50.30 3.07 -21.76
N GLY A 363 50.05 3.56 -22.97
CA GLY A 363 50.31 2.87 -24.23
C GLY A 363 49.11 2.12 -24.84
N ASP A 364 47.94 2.10 -24.19
CA ASP A 364 46.73 1.55 -24.80
C ASP A 364 46.10 2.51 -25.83
N GLU A 365 45.79 1.99 -27.02
CA GLU A 365 45.00 2.70 -28.06
C GLU A 365 43.50 2.52 -27.79
N VAL A 366 42.78 3.64 -27.66
CA VAL A 366 41.35 3.70 -27.30
C VAL A 366 40.57 4.71 -28.14
N ASN A 367 39.25 4.56 -28.13
CA ASN A 367 38.28 5.62 -28.39
C ASN A 367 37.73 6.09 -27.04
N LEU A 368 37.40 7.38 -26.94
CA LEU A 368 36.87 8.03 -25.74
C LEU A 368 35.56 8.76 -26.07
N THR A 369 34.59 8.68 -25.17
CA THR A 369 33.38 9.50 -25.17
C THR A 369 33.39 10.41 -23.95
N GLY A 370 33.06 11.69 -24.06
CA GLY A 370 33.08 12.56 -22.88
C GLY A 370 32.61 13.96 -23.17
N VAL A 371 32.46 14.78 -22.14
CA VAL A 371 32.11 16.19 -22.28
C VAL A 371 33.40 17.01 -22.46
N LEU A 372 33.51 17.74 -23.57
CA LEU A 372 34.66 18.63 -23.82
C LEU A 372 34.46 19.95 -23.06
N GLU A 373 35.34 20.29 -22.13
CA GLU A 373 35.20 21.50 -21.30
C GLU A 373 36.49 22.33 -21.23
N THR A 374 36.36 23.64 -21.05
CA THR A 374 37.46 24.49 -20.57
C THR A 374 37.38 24.64 -19.05
N PHE A 375 38.39 24.15 -18.34
CA PHE A 375 38.50 24.27 -16.89
C PHE A 375 39.84 24.95 -16.53
N LYS A 376 39.80 25.99 -15.68
CA LYS A 376 40.99 26.80 -15.32
C LYS A 376 41.77 27.33 -16.55
N ASN A 377 41.04 27.60 -17.64
CA ASN A 377 41.56 28.03 -18.96
C ASN A 377 42.34 26.98 -19.78
N ALA A 378 42.20 25.69 -19.47
CA ALA A 378 42.73 24.58 -20.28
C ALA A 378 41.61 23.66 -20.80
N PRO A 379 41.69 23.11 -22.02
CA PRO A 379 40.73 22.12 -22.51
C PRO A 379 40.96 20.74 -21.89
N GLU A 380 39.93 20.16 -21.29
CA GLU A 380 39.90 18.79 -20.76
C GLU A 380 38.65 18.03 -21.25
N LEU A 381 38.74 16.70 -21.30
CA LEU A 381 37.64 15.79 -21.65
C LEU A 381 37.18 15.06 -20.38
N ARG A 382 35.93 15.29 -19.97
CA ARG A 382 35.33 14.65 -18.79
C ARG A 382 34.53 13.42 -19.17
N LEU A 383 34.98 12.25 -18.75
CA LEU A 383 34.28 10.98 -18.94
C LEU A 383 33.11 10.89 -17.95
N ARG A 384 32.01 10.22 -18.34
CA ARG A 384 30.82 10.05 -17.48
C ARG A 384 30.89 8.80 -16.61
N ASN A 385 31.73 7.83 -16.98
CA ASN A 385 32.04 6.58 -16.28
C ASN A 385 33.12 5.80 -17.07
N LEU A 386 33.53 4.63 -16.57
CA LEU A 386 34.61 3.82 -17.17
C LEU A 386 34.25 3.12 -18.50
N GLN A 387 32.96 3.07 -18.89
CA GLN A 387 32.50 2.50 -20.18
C GLN A 387 32.57 3.50 -21.34
N ASP A 388 32.82 4.78 -21.05
CA ASP A 388 33.15 5.80 -22.04
C ASP A 388 34.57 5.61 -22.64
N ILE A 389 35.37 4.67 -22.12
CA ILE A 389 36.64 4.23 -22.69
C ILE A 389 36.43 2.91 -23.43
N GLN A 390 36.91 2.82 -24.68
CA GLN A 390 36.77 1.62 -25.50
C GLN A 390 38.08 1.31 -26.23
N PHE A 391 38.61 0.09 -26.10
CA PHE A 391 39.80 -0.33 -26.86
C PHE A 391 39.58 -0.27 -28.37
N MET A 392 40.56 0.30 -29.10
CA MET A 392 40.59 0.30 -30.57
C MET A 392 40.57 -1.13 -31.16
N ASP A 393 41.22 -2.05 -30.46
CA ASP A 393 41.11 -3.49 -30.71
C ASP A 393 40.14 -4.07 -29.68
N ALA A 394 38.90 -4.32 -30.11
CA ALA A 394 37.84 -4.84 -29.25
C ALA A 394 38.18 -6.19 -28.59
N THR A 395 39.16 -6.95 -29.11
CA THR A 395 39.61 -8.22 -28.50
C THR A 395 40.44 -8.00 -27.23
N LYS A 396 40.93 -6.77 -26.99
CA LYS A 396 41.65 -6.38 -25.77
C LYS A 396 40.75 -5.92 -24.63
N ARG A 397 39.45 -5.68 -24.88
CA ARG A 397 38.50 -5.23 -23.82
C ARG A 397 38.41 -6.31 -22.73
N PRO A 398 38.80 -6.02 -21.48
CA PRO A 398 38.81 -7.02 -20.40
C PRO A 398 37.46 -7.67 -20.20
N ALA A 399 37.44 -8.97 -19.89
CA ALA A 399 36.21 -9.76 -19.80
C ALA A 399 35.18 -9.19 -18.79
N GLU A 400 35.64 -8.56 -17.71
CA GLU A 400 34.76 -7.94 -16.69
C GLU A 400 34.14 -6.60 -17.15
N LEU A 401 34.78 -5.89 -18.09
CA LEU A 401 34.17 -4.75 -18.81
C LEU A 401 33.37 -5.19 -20.04
N ALA A 402 33.71 -6.34 -20.63
CA ALA A 402 33.17 -6.81 -21.91
C ALA A 402 32.00 -7.78 -21.80
N ALA A 403 31.83 -8.46 -20.65
CA ALA A 403 30.72 -9.37 -20.43
C ALA A 403 29.38 -8.61 -20.50
N PRO A 404 28.45 -8.99 -21.39
CA PRO A 404 27.05 -8.70 -21.18
C PRO A 404 26.69 -9.28 -19.82
N LYS A 405 26.18 -8.44 -18.92
CA LYS A 405 25.50 -8.92 -17.73
C LYS A 405 24.33 -9.79 -18.19
N LEU A 406 24.18 -10.97 -17.59
CA LEU A 406 22.94 -11.71 -17.75
C LEU A 406 21.83 -10.80 -17.20
N ILE A 407 20.63 -10.91 -17.76
CA ILE A 407 19.50 -10.16 -17.22
C ILE A 407 19.23 -10.59 -15.76
N ALA A 408 19.54 -11.85 -15.43
CA ALA A 408 19.64 -12.35 -14.06
C ALA A 408 20.66 -11.64 -13.16
N ASP A 409 21.81 -11.16 -13.67
CA ASP A 409 22.71 -10.31 -12.89
C ASP A 409 22.07 -8.95 -12.61
N ILE A 410 21.36 -8.39 -13.60
CA ILE A 410 20.77 -7.05 -13.55
C ILE A 410 19.62 -7.02 -12.56
N GLN A 411 18.71 -7.99 -12.64
CA GLN A 411 17.62 -8.18 -11.69
C GLN A 411 18.16 -8.54 -10.30
N GLY A 412 19.01 -9.57 -10.21
CA GLY A 412 19.37 -10.18 -8.94
C GLY A 412 18.21 -10.99 -8.36
N ALA A 413 18.18 -11.13 -7.03
CA ALA A 413 17.24 -11.99 -6.30
C ALA A 413 16.50 -11.29 -5.16
N GLY A 414 16.68 -9.98 -4.99
CA GLY A 414 15.97 -9.16 -4.00
C GLY A 414 15.07 -8.14 -4.70
N GLN A 415 14.15 -7.54 -3.94
CA GLN A 415 13.08 -6.63 -4.39
C GLN A 415 13.57 -5.25 -4.91
N THR A 416 14.83 -5.17 -5.38
CA THR A 416 15.49 -4.00 -6.00
C THR A 416 16.78 -4.46 -6.69
N SER A 417 17.10 -3.88 -7.84
CA SER A 417 18.26 -4.24 -8.65
C SER A 417 19.60 -3.85 -8.01
N PRO A 418 20.60 -4.75 -7.94
CA PRO A 418 21.98 -4.41 -7.58
C PRO A 418 22.69 -3.55 -8.63
N TYR A 419 22.04 -3.22 -9.75
CA TYR A 419 22.51 -2.30 -10.79
C TYR A 419 21.70 -1.00 -10.89
N SER A 420 20.68 -0.79 -10.05
CA SER A 420 19.90 0.45 -10.04
C SER A 420 20.77 1.71 -9.99
N GLY A 421 20.46 2.67 -10.86
CA GLY A 421 21.22 3.90 -11.08
C GLY A 421 22.45 3.76 -12.00
N LYS A 422 22.80 2.56 -12.48
CA LYS A 422 24.00 2.33 -13.32
C LYS A 422 23.64 2.27 -14.80
N THR A 423 24.43 2.95 -15.62
CA THR A 423 24.38 2.85 -17.09
C THR A 423 25.11 1.59 -17.55
N LEU A 424 24.40 0.72 -18.28
CA LEU A 424 24.93 -0.50 -18.88
C LEU A 424 25.04 -0.35 -20.41
N ARG A 425 25.95 -1.13 -21.00
CA ARG A 425 26.25 -1.15 -22.43
C ARG A 425 26.34 -2.60 -22.91
N GLY A 426 25.71 -2.92 -24.04
CA GLY A 426 25.78 -4.26 -24.64
C GLY A 426 24.93 -5.36 -23.97
N VAL A 427 23.93 -5.01 -23.15
CA VAL A 427 23.03 -5.99 -22.52
C VAL A 427 22.29 -6.75 -23.60
N THR A 428 22.53 -8.06 -23.72
CA THR A 428 22.10 -8.83 -24.89
C THR A 428 20.94 -9.75 -24.53
N GLY A 429 19.77 -9.55 -25.16
CA GLY A 429 18.56 -10.33 -24.87
C GLY A 429 17.77 -10.72 -26.12
N VAL A 430 16.87 -11.70 -25.98
CA VAL A 430 15.86 -12.04 -26.99
C VAL A 430 14.58 -11.31 -26.65
N VAL A 431 13.99 -10.60 -27.63
CA VAL A 431 12.68 -9.96 -27.45
C VAL A 431 11.62 -11.03 -27.18
N THR A 432 10.87 -10.90 -26.09
CA THR A 432 9.82 -11.84 -25.66
C THR A 432 8.41 -11.29 -25.87
N TYR A 433 8.21 -10.01 -25.57
CA TYR A 433 6.92 -9.31 -25.59
C TYR A 433 7.13 -7.85 -25.97
N LEU A 434 6.10 -7.20 -26.51
CA LEU A 434 6.07 -5.77 -26.81
C LEU A 434 4.82 -5.19 -26.14
N ASP A 435 5.00 -4.07 -25.43
CA ASP A 435 3.91 -3.37 -24.75
C ASP A 435 3.88 -1.89 -25.17
N GLY A 436 2.67 -1.37 -25.40
CA GLY A 436 2.42 -0.08 -26.03
C GLY A 436 3.27 0.13 -27.29
N THR A 437 3.78 1.35 -27.45
CA THR A 437 4.66 1.76 -28.56
C THR A 437 6.12 1.98 -28.14
N THR A 438 6.45 1.77 -26.86
CA THR A 438 7.73 2.20 -26.23
C THR A 438 8.35 1.19 -25.26
N LYS A 439 7.59 0.19 -24.76
CA LYS A 439 8.16 -0.90 -23.95
C LYS A 439 8.47 -2.11 -24.82
N LEU A 440 9.62 -2.73 -24.61
CA LEU A 440 9.90 -4.10 -25.04
C LEU A 440 10.39 -4.91 -23.84
N TYR A 441 10.00 -6.18 -23.77
CA TYR A 441 10.56 -7.12 -22.81
C TYR A 441 11.63 -7.95 -23.50
N ILE A 442 12.77 -8.09 -22.85
CA ILE A 442 13.86 -8.96 -23.28
C ILE A 442 14.15 -10.00 -22.21
N GLN A 443 14.59 -11.18 -22.62
CA GLN A 443 14.94 -12.27 -21.71
C GLN A 443 16.22 -12.95 -22.19
N ASP A 444 17.02 -13.47 -21.25
CA ASP A 444 18.16 -14.32 -21.57
C ASP A 444 17.68 -15.54 -22.37
N ALA A 445 18.47 -15.97 -23.36
CA ALA A 445 18.13 -17.15 -24.13
C ALA A 445 18.30 -18.42 -23.28
N ASP A 446 17.44 -19.43 -23.45
CA ASP A 446 17.41 -20.68 -22.66
C ASP A 446 18.78 -21.38 -22.44
N LYS A 447 19.75 -21.18 -23.36
CA LYS A 447 21.11 -21.75 -23.30
C LYS A 447 22.15 -20.88 -22.58
N ASP A 448 21.82 -19.61 -22.37
CA ASP A 448 22.67 -18.54 -21.85
C ASP A 448 22.25 -18.14 -20.42
N ALA A 449 20.95 -18.29 -20.11
CA ALA A 449 20.32 -18.12 -18.80
C ALA A 449 21.01 -18.90 -17.65
N ASP A 450 21.04 -18.30 -16.45
CA ASP A 450 21.81 -18.77 -15.28
C ASP A 450 21.34 -20.12 -14.68
N GLN A 451 20.07 -20.46 -14.92
CA GLN A 451 19.35 -21.62 -14.35
C GLN A 451 19.08 -21.54 -12.84
N ASP A 452 19.01 -20.35 -12.23
CA ASP A 452 18.41 -20.22 -10.90
C ASP A 452 16.89 -19.95 -10.99
N ASP A 453 16.19 -20.23 -9.89
CA ASP A 453 14.77 -19.98 -9.71
C ASP A 453 14.50 -18.84 -8.70
N SER A 454 15.55 -18.16 -8.20
CA SER A 454 15.44 -16.95 -7.37
C SER A 454 15.80 -15.67 -8.13
N THR A 455 16.25 -15.76 -9.39
CA THR A 455 16.60 -14.61 -10.24
C THR A 455 15.63 -14.53 -11.41
N SER A 456 15.20 -13.31 -11.76
CA SER A 456 14.52 -13.11 -13.04
C SER A 456 15.54 -13.03 -14.18
N ASN A 457 15.36 -13.88 -15.19
CA ASN A 457 16.14 -13.82 -16.43
C ASN A 457 15.52 -12.87 -17.47
N GLY A 458 14.49 -12.08 -17.10
CA GLY A 458 13.75 -11.14 -17.96
C GLY A 458 13.73 -9.71 -17.41
N ILE A 459 13.59 -8.72 -18.29
CA ILE A 459 13.58 -7.31 -17.91
C ILE A 459 12.80 -6.46 -18.92
N MET A 460 12.17 -5.40 -18.43
CA MET A 460 11.49 -4.41 -19.26
C MET A 460 12.47 -3.31 -19.70
N VAL A 461 12.43 -2.94 -20.98
CA VAL A 461 13.31 -1.94 -21.59
C VAL A 461 12.45 -0.86 -22.25
N LYS A 462 12.76 0.40 -21.94
CA LYS A 462 11.97 1.57 -22.35
C LYS A 462 12.71 2.37 -23.42
N VAL A 463 12.24 2.27 -24.65
CA VAL A 463 12.83 2.85 -25.87
C VAL A 463 11.93 3.95 -26.46
N ALA A 464 12.51 4.81 -27.29
CA ALA A 464 11.76 5.86 -28.00
C ALA A 464 10.70 5.31 -28.97
N SER A 465 10.90 4.11 -29.54
CA SER A 465 9.85 3.37 -30.25
C SER A 465 10.19 1.88 -30.35
N ASN A 466 9.20 1.01 -30.11
CA ASN A 466 9.32 -0.45 -30.22
C ASN A 466 8.90 -1.00 -31.61
N LYS A 467 8.38 -0.14 -32.52
CA LYS A 467 7.71 -0.51 -33.78
C LYS A 467 8.52 -1.42 -34.70
N ASP A 468 9.85 -1.30 -34.66
CA ASP A 468 10.75 -1.98 -35.58
C ASP A 468 11.16 -3.38 -35.09
N PHE A 469 10.80 -3.76 -33.85
CA PHE A 469 11.14 -5.04 -33.22
C PHE A 469 9.99 -6.06 -33.30
N LYS A 470 10.31 -7.34 -33.08
CA LYS A 470 9.32 -8.41 -32.87
C LYS A 470 9.90 -9.50 -31.94
N PRO A 471 9.06 -10.32 -31.29
CA PRO A 471 9.54 -11.46 -30.53
C PRO A 471 10.46 -12.38 -31.34
N GLY A 472 11.58 -12.79 -30.75
CA GLY A 472 12.63 -13.61 -31.38
C GLY A 472 13.76 -12.83 -32.05
N ASP A 473 13.64 -11.50 -32.18
CA ASP A 473 14.79 -10.65 -32.50
C ASP A 473 15.82 -10.69 -31.36
N VAL A 474 17.12 -10.74 -31.69
CA VAL A 474 18.20 -10.59 -30.71
C VAL A 474 18.70 -9.15 -30.71
N VAL A 475 18.61 -8.49 -29.56
CA VAL A 475 18.99 -7.09 -29.38
C VAL A 475 20.16 -6.93 -28.41
N SER A 476 21.01 -5.96 -28.70
CA SER A 476 21.97 -5.35 -27.78
C SER A 476 21.35 -4.06 -27.26
N VAL A 477 21.29 -3.90 -25.94
CA VAL A 477 20.69 -2.74 -25.27
C VAL A 477 21.75 -1.98 -24.49
N ASP A 478 21.79 -0.67 -24.76
CA ASP A 478 22.47 0.33 -23.95
C ASP A 478 21.41 1.16 -23.21
N GLY A 479 21.60 1.47 -21.92
CA GLY A 479 20.65 2.26 -21.14
C GLY A 479 20.96 2.24 -19.64
N THR A 480 20.11 2.87 -18.83
CA THR A 480 20.31 2.99 -17.37
C THR A 480 19.31 2.13 -16.62
N VAL A 481 19.79 1.25 -15.74
CA VAL A 481 18.94 0.40 -14.89
C VAL A 481 18.32 1.23 -13.78
N LYS A 482 17.03 1.05 -13.49
CA LYS A 482 16.30 1.91 -12.56
C LYS A 482 15.14 1.20 -11.87
N GLU A 483 14.98 1.48 -10.58
CA GLU A 483 13.74 1.25 -9.83
C GLU A 483 12.66 2.26 -10.25
N THR A 484 11.49 1.77 -10.66
CA THR A 484 10.34 2.60 -11.04
C THR A 484 9.05 2.10 -10.38
N TYR A 485 8.25 3.02 -9.85
CA TYR A 485 6.84 2.75 -9.59
C TYR A 485 6.08 2.83 -10.93
N GLU A 486 5.45 1.74 -11.35
CA GLU A 486 4.52 1.72 -12.50
C GLU A 486 3.18 2.40 -12.12
N ALA A 487 2.13 2.15 -12.92
CA ALA A 487 0.77 2.60 -12.59
C ALA A 487 0.32 2.05 -11.22
N GLY A 488 -0.27 2.92 -10.41
CA GLY A 488 -0.69 2.66 -9.02
C GLY A 488 -1.28 3.92 -8.39
N TYR A 489 -1.87 3.77 -7.20
CA TYR A 489 -2.55 4.84 -6.45
C TYR A 489 -1.59 5.96 -6.00
N ASP A 490 -2.11 7.10 -5.52
CA ASP A 490 -1.29 8.28 -5.19
C ASP A 490 -0.25 8.01 -4.09
N ASP A 491 -0.58 7.10 -3.17
CA ASP A 491 0.25 6.63 -2.06
C ASP A 491 1.29 5.56 -2.45
N LYS A 492 1.37 5.09 -3.71
CA LYS A 492 2.30 4.04 -4.17
C LYS A 492 3.76 4.29 -3.76
N ALA A 493 4.18 5.57 -3.68
CA ALA A 493 5.51 5.96 -3.20
C ALA A 493 5.80 5.52 -1.75
N THR A 494 4.76 5.21 -0.96
CA THR A 494 4.81 4.72 0.43
C THR A 494 4.32 3.28 0.62
N THR A 495 3.51 2.72 -0.29
CA THR A 495 2.89 1.38 -0.16
C THR A 495 3.39 0.32 -1.15
N ASP A 496 3.55 0.69 -2.43
CA ASP A 496 3.92 -0.24 -3.51
C ASP A 496 5.42 -0.61 -3.54
N LEU A 497 5.74 -1.72 -4.22
CA LEU A 497 7.08 -2.09 -4.69
C LEU A 497 7.49 -1.27 -5.93
N THR A 498 8.75 -1.37 -6.32
CA THR A 498 9.27 -0.89 -7.62
C THR A 498 9.50 -2.04 -8.58
N VAL A 499 9.49 -1.75 -9.88
CA VAL A 499 9.95 -2.67 -10.94
C VAL A 499 11.35 -2.30 -11.41
N THR A 500 12.11 -3.29 -11.90
CA THR A 500 13.42 -3.06 -12.51
C THR A 500 13.27 -2.83 -14.02
N GLU A 501 13.53 -1.61 -14.48
CA GLU A 501 13.54 -1.27 -15.92
C GLU A 501 14.89 -0.76 -16.42
N ILE A 502 15.20 -0.97 -17.71
CA ILE A 502 16.28 -0.26 -18.41
C ILE A 502 15.67 0.95 -19.15
N ILE A 503 15.91 2.15 -18.63
CA ILE A 503 15.45 3.42 -19.20
C ILE A 503 16.47 4.08 -20.10
N ASN A 504 16.03 5.13 -20.80
CA ASN A 504 16.82 5.94 -21.74
C ASN A 504 17.55 5.05 -22.75
N ALA A 505 16.86 3.98 -23.17
CA ALA A 505 17.50 2.82 -23.77
C ALA A 505 17.59 2.95 -25.30
N THR A 506 18.73 2.52 -25.84
CA THR A 506 18.92 2.26 -27.27
C THR A 506 19.05 0.76 -27.48
N ALA A 507 17.95 0.12 -27.89
CA ALA A 507 17.98 -1.24 -28.39
C ALA A 507 18.44 -1.26 -29.85
N THR A 508 19.44 -2.08 -30.17
CA THR A 508 19.95 -2.29 -31.52
C THR A 508 19.88 -3.76 -31.87
N LYS A 509 19.30 -4.13 -33.02
CA LYS A 509 19.29 -5.53 -33.47
C LYS A 509 20.70 -5.96 -33.86
N THR A 510 21.12 -7.13 -33.39
CA THR A 510 22.40 -7.75 -33.75
C THR A 510 22.44 -8.26 -35.20
N GLY A 511 21.26 -8.46 -35.81
CA GLY A 511 21.09 -9.17 -37.08
C GLY A 511 20.66 -10.62 -36.90
N ASP A 512 20.90 -11.20 -35.71
CA ASP A 512 20.46 -12.55 -35.36
C ASP A 512 18.97 -12.61 -34.99
N THR A 513 18.41 -13.81 -35.16
CA THR A 513 17.16 -14.23 -34.52
C THR A 513 17.40 -15.51 -33.73
N LYS A 514 16.80 -15.61 -32.55
CA LYS A 514 16.80 -16.81 -31.69
C LYS A 514 15.34 -17.27 -31.52
N PRO A 515 15.09 -18.56 -31.18
CA PRO A 515 13.80 -18.95 -30.63
C PRO A 515 13.47 -18.07 -29.42
N VAL A 516 12.21 -17.61 -29.31
CA VAL A 516 11.72 -16.96 -28.10
C VAL A 516 11.86 -17.94 -26.92
N PRO A 517 12.43 -17.52 -25.79
CA PRO A 517 12.56 -18.35 -24.60
C PRO A 517 11.29 -19.12 -24.20
N ALA A 518 11.51 -20.34 -23.70
CA ALA A 518 10.43 -21.18 -23.21
C ALA A 518 9.77 -20.49 -21.99
N PRO A 519 8.42 -20.41 -21.93
CA PRO A 519 7.77 -19.75 -20.83
C PRO A 519 7.84 -20.61 -19.57
N VAL A 520 8.03 -19.98 -18.41
CA VAL A 520 7.92 -20.67 -17.12
C VAL A 520 6.45 -21.00 -16.90
N VAL A 521 6.11 -22.30 -16.86
CA VAL A 521 4.72 -22.69 -16.62
C VAL A 521 4.44 -22.68 -15.11
N LEU A 522 3.53 -21.81 -14.71
CA LEU A 522 3.24 -21.51 -13.30
C LEU A 522 2.50 -22.67 -12.62
N ASP A 523 2.83 -22.89 -11.34
CA ASP A 523 2.39 -24.01 -10.50
C ASP A 523 2.72 -25.43 -11.03
N LYS A 524 3.68 -25.53 -11.97
CA LYS A 524 3.97 -26.76 -12.72
C LYS A 524 5.46 -27.00 -12.93
N ASP A 525 6.20 -25.99 -13.39
CA ASP A 525 7.65 -26.04 -13.55
C ASP A 525 8.35 -25.20 -12.45
N ARG A 526 7.82 -24.01 -12.10
CA ARG A 526 8.02 -23.37 -10.78
C ARG A 526 6.69 -23.39 -9.99
N GLN A 527 6.73 -23.65 -8.67
CA GLN A 527 5.53 -23.69 -7.81
C GLN A 527 5.36 -22.35 -7.09
N ILE A 528 4.17 -21.73 -7.16
CA ILE A 528 3.90 -20.49 -6.43
C ILE A 528 3.70 -20.80 -4.93
N PRO A 529 4.43 -20.14 -4.01
CA PRO A 529 4.22 -20.32 -2.57
C PRO A 529 2.87 -19.77 -2.09
N THR A 530 2.28 -20.40 -1.08
CA THR A 530 0.99 -19.98 -0.45
C THR A 530 1.21 -19.15 0.82
N ALA A 531 2.38 -18.51 0.94
CA ALA A 531 2.71 -17.60 2.04
C ALA A 531 3.30 -16.35 1.40
N THR A 532 2.76 -15.17 1.72
CA THR A 532 3.10 -13.93 1.02
C THR A 532 4.55 -13.54 1.27
N PHE A 533 4.95 -13.52 2.54
CA PHE A 533 6.27 -13.12 3.06
C PHE A 533 6.51 -13.87 4.39
N GLY A 534 7.62 -13.62 5.11
CA GLY A 534 7.73 -14.13 6.47
C GLY A 534 8.88 -13.63 7.37
N LEU A 535 8.48 -13.38 8.62
CA LEU A 535 9.24 -13.03 9.83
C LEU A 535 9.58 -11.55 10.08
N ALA A 536 8.67 -10.92 10.82
CA ALA A 536 8.99 -10.20 12.06
C ALA A 536 9.85 -8.92 12.01
N GLY A 537 9.75 -8.15 10.92
CA GLY A 537 10.23 -6.77 10.88
C GLY A 537 9.61 -5.99 9.72
N PRO A 538 9.38 -4.67 9.84
CA PRO A 538 8.74 -3.88 8.80
C PRO A 538 9.66 -3.71 7.58
N GLY A 539 9.34 -4.45 6.52
CA GLY A 539 9.86 -4.25 5.16
C GLY A 539 11.27 -4.78 4.88
N PHE A 540 11.65 -4.64 3.61
CA PHE A 540 12.76 -5.34 2.98
C PHE A 540 14.16 -4.81 3.35
N ASN A 541 14.28 -3.61 3.91
CA ASN A 541 15.56 -2.95 4.21
C ASN A 541 16.22 -3.36 5.54
N THR A 542 15.88 -4.52 6.11
CA THR A 542 16.49 -5.03 7.34
C THR A 542 17.61 -6.03 7.04
N LYS A 543 18.64 -6.10 7.90
CA LYS A 543 19.69 -7.14 7.84
C LYS A 543 19.20 -8.57 8.20
N ALA A 544 17.88 -8.78 8.21
CA ALA A 544 17.22 -10.06 8.46
C ALA A 544 16.34 -10.50 7.27
N TYR A 545 16.16 -9.66 6.25
CA TYR A 545 15.55 -10.07 4.99
C TYR A 545 16.55 -10.85 4.14
N GLU A 546 16.18 -12.08 3.79
CA GLU A 546 16.90 -13.01 2.93
C GLU A 546 15.85 -13.58 1.95
N PRO A 547 15.90 -13.28 0.64
CA PRO A 547 14.88 -13.69 -0.32
C PRO A 547 14.76 -15.22 -0.46
N ASP A 548 13.54 -15.74 -0.51
CA ASP A 548 13.25 -17.16 -0.72
C ASP A 548 12.01 -17.37 -1.62
N ALA A 549 12.24 -17.25 -2.93
CA ALA A 549 11.27 -17.50 -4.00
C ALA A 549 10.62 -18.91 -3.99
N LYS A 550 11.12 -19.85 -3.17
CA LYS A 550 10.55 -21.20 -2.99
C LYS A 550 9.66 -21.30 -1.75
N LYS A 551 9.52 -20.22 -0.99
CA LYS A 551 8.81 -20.13 0.30
C LYS A 551 7.88 -18.92 0.40
N TYR A 552 8.21 -17.81 -0.24
CA TYR A 552 7.45 -16.56 -0.20
C TYR A 552 7.00 -16.14 -1.59
N ALA A 553 5.74 -15.73 -1.72
CA ALA A 553 5.13 -15.38 -3.00
C ALA A 553 5.65 -14.06 -3.57
N ILE A 554 5.95 -13.07 -2.71
CA ILE A 554 6.54 -11.79 -3.12
C ILE A 554 7.92 -12.00 -3.78
N ASP A 555 8.73 -12.91 -3.26
CA ASP A 555 10.04 -13.26 -3.83
C ASP A 555 9.91 -14.19 -5.06
N PHE A 556 8.85 -14.99 -5.14
CA PHE A 556 8.53 -15.81 -6.31
C PHE A 556 8.20 -14.94 -7.52
N TRP A 557 7.36 -13.93 -7.33
CA TRP A 557 6.91 -13.06 -8.41
C TRP A 557 8.04 -12.13 -8.88
N GLU A 558 8.86 -11.62 -7.96
CA GLU A 558 10.13 -10.94 -8.26
C GLU A 558 11.04 -11.79 -9.16
N ALA A 559 11.25 -13.06 -8.80
CA ALA A 559 12.03 -14.01 -9.58
C ALA A 559 11.43 -14.40 -10.94
N VAL A 560 10.29 -13.84 -11.35
CA VAL A 560 9.71 -13.92 -12.71
C VAL A 560 9.36 -12.55 -13.31
N GLU A 561 9.79 -11.43 -12.72
CA GLU A 561 9.51 -10.09 -13.28
C GLU A 561 10.08 -9.94 -14.69
N GLY A 562 9.26 -9.54 -15.66
CA GLY A 562 9.64 -9.43 -17.07
C GLY A 562 9.94 -10.76 -17.77
N MET A 563 9.94 -11.89 -17.06
CA MET A 563 10.03 -13.22 -17.67
C MET A 563 8.74 -13.58 -18.37
N ARG A 564 8.88 -14.35 -19.44
CA ARG A 564 7.75 -14.95 -20.14
C ARG A 564 7.18 -16.12 -19.33
N VAL A 565 5.90 -16.06 -19.00
CA VAL A 565 5.19 -17.02 -18.13
C VAL A 565 3.97 -17.63 -18.83
N GLU A 566 3.64 -18.88 -18.52
CA GLU A 566 2.51 -19.62 -19.11
C GLU A 566 1.59 -20.19 -18.01
N VAL A 567 0.28 -20.05 -18.20
CA VAL A 567 -0.75 -20.62 -17.32
C VAL A 567 -1.51 -21.69 -18.10
N ASP A 568 -1.50 -22.94 -17.61
CA ASP A 568 -2.26 -24.06 -18.20
C ASP A 568 -3.77 -23.90 -17.89
N ASN A 569 -4.59 -23.70 -18.94
CA ASN A 569 -6.06 -23.63 -18.90
C ASN A 569 -6.63 -22.85 -17.67
N PRO A 570 -6.27 -21.57 -17.47
CA PRO A 570 -6.68 -20.82 -16.28
C PRO A 570 -8.19 -20.79 -16.07
N VAL A 571 -8.62 -21.06 -14.84
CA VAL A 571 -10.01 -20.97 -14.39
C VAL A 571 -10.18 -19.66 -13.62
N ALA A 572 -11.14 -18.83 -14.00
CA ALA A 572 -11.48 -17.60 -13.27
C ALA A 572 -12.04 -17.93 -11.88
N VAL A 573 -11.49 -17.31 -10.83
CA VAL A 573 -11.94 -17.47 -9.43
C VAL A 573 -12.73 -16.26 -8.91
N GLY A 574 -12.96 -15.28 -9.79
CA GLY A 574 -13.83 -14.11 -9.62
C GLY A 574 -14.15 -13.53 -11.01
N PRO A 575 -15.00 -12.50 -11.12
CA PRO A 575 -15.28 -11.83 -12.38
C PRO A 575 -14.10 -10.96 -12.84
N THR A 576 -14.13 -10.53 -14.11
CA THR A 576 -13.22 -9.49 -14.62
C THR A 576 -13.63 -8.10 -14.08
N LYS A 577 -12.81 -7.48 -13.22
CA LYS A 577 -13.03 -6.12 -12.69
C LYS A 577 -11.91 -5.20 -13.19
N ASN A 578 -12.26 -4.01 -13.71
CA ASN A 578 -11.34 -3.02 -14.33
C ASN A 578 -10.49 -3.47 -15.54
N GLY A 579 -10.56 -4.75 -15.92
CA GLY A 579 -9.73 -5.40 -16.95
C GLY A 579 -8.96 -6.60 -16.38
N ASP A 580 -8.68 -6.62 -15.07
CA ASP A 580 -8.00 -7.74 -14.43
C ASP A 580 -8.95 -8.91 -14.19
N THR A 581 -8.44 -10.14 -14.34
CA THR A 581 -9.15 -11.37 -13.96
C THR A 581 -8.24 -12.27 -13.14
N TYR A 582 -8.65 -12.60 -11.91
CA TYR A 582 -7.91 -13.51 -11.05
C TYR A 582 -8.24 -14.97 -11.37
N THR A 583 -7.21 -15.82 -11.39
CA THR A 583 -7.31 -17.20 -11.88
C THR A 583 -6.53 -18.20 -11.05
N LEU A 584 -6.88 -19.48 -11.20
CA LEU A 584 -6.06 -20.62 -10.83
C LEU A 584 -5.72 -21.46 -12.08
N PRO A 585 -4.50 -22.00 -12.21
CA PRO A 585 -4.21 -23.05 -13.20
C PRO A 585 -5.14 -24.26 -12.99
N GLU A 586 -5.54 -24.94 -14.07
CA GLU A 586 -6.59 -25.98 -14.00
C GLU A 586 -6.31 -27.05 -12.92
N SER A 587 -5.05 -27.48 -12.81
CA SER A 587 -4.61 -28.48 -11.82
C SER A 587 -4.73 -28.01 -10.38
N LYS A 588 -4.53 -26.71 -10.12
CA LYS A 588 -4.64 -26.11 -8.79
C LYS A 588 -6.10 -25.94 -8.38
N TRP A 589 -6.95 -25.49 -9.30
CA TRP A 589 -8.40 -25.44 -9.12
C TRP A 589 -8.99 -26.83 -8.83
N ASP A 590 -8.55 -27.89 -9.55
CA ASP A 590 -8.98 -29.27 -9.28
C ASP A 590 -8.43 -29.84 -7.95
N GLU A 591 -7.27 -29.40 -7.47
CA GLU A 591 -6.78 -29.72 -6.12
C GLU A 591 -7.63 -29.01 -5.05
N TYR A 592 -7.90 -27.71 -5.21
CA TYR A 592 -8.71 -26.92 -4.27
C TYR A 592 -10.15 -27.47 -4.19
N LYS A 593 -10.76 -27.79 -5.35
CA LYS A 593 -12.06 -28.47 -5.42
C LYS A 593 -12.07 -29.87 -4.83
N PHE A 594 -10.93 -30.55 -4.77
CA PHE A 594 -10.83 -31.87 -4.13
C PHE A 594 -10.67 -31.78 -2.61
N ASP A 595 -9.84 -30.87 -2.12
CA ASP A 595 -9.55 -30.70 -0.69
C ASP A 595 -10.55 -29.76 0.03
N ASN A 596 -11.57 -29.26 -0.68
CA ASN A 596 -12.64 -28.36 -0.21
C ASN A 596 -12.16 -26.93 0.11
N LYS A 597 -11.25 -26.37 -0.71
CA LYS A 597 -10.77 -24.98 -0.66
C LYS A 597 -11.55 -23.99 -1.55
N LEU A 598 -12.53 -24.47 -2.32
CA LEU A 598 -13.41 -23.62 -3.15
C LEU A 598 -14.82 -23.57 -2.57
N THR A 599 -15.51 -22.45 -2.78
CA THR A 599 -16.95 -22.28 -2.53
C THR A 599 -17.81 -23.09 -3.51
N LYS A 600 -19.15 -23.08 -3.29
CA LYS A 600 -20.14 -23.64 -4.22
C LYS A 600 -20.10 -22.92 -5.57
N LYS A 601 -19.74 -21.63 -5.58
CA LYS A 601 -19.53 -20.78 -6.76
C LYS A 601 -18.16 -20.94 -7.41
N GLY A 602 -17.20 -21.58 -6.74
CA GLY A 602 -15.92 -22.01 -7.33
C GLY A 602 -14.79 -20.98 -7.29
N GLY A 603 -14.97 -19.87 -6.58
CA GLY A 603 -13.90 -18.95 -6.17
C GLY A 603 -13.18 -19.47 -4.91
N VAL A 604 -12.40 -18.59 -4.28
CA VAL A 604 -11.56 -18.92 -3.12
C VAL A 604 -11.85 -17.96 -1.96
N LEU A 605 -12.48 -18.45 -0.90
CA LEU A 605 -12.83 -17.65 0.28
C LEU A 605 -11.58 -17.26 1.09
N LEU A 606 -11.40 -15.96 1.32
CA LEU A 606 -10.39 -15.39 2.22
C LEU A 606 -10.52 -15.95 3.65
N THR A 607 -9.40 -16.18 4.34
CA THR A 607 -9.42 -16.61 5.76
C THR A 607 -8.38 -15.88 6.61
N LYS A 608 -8.58 -15.82 7.94
CA LYS A 608 -7.64 -15.20 8.92
C LYS A 608 -6.18 -15.67 8.84
N ASN A 609 -5.87 -16.75 8.11
CA ASN A 609 -4.53 -17.33 8.00
C ASN A 609 -4.08 -17.61 6.56
N ASP A 610 -4.88 -17.26 5.54
CA ASP A 610 -4.60 -17.58 4.14
C ASP A 610 -5.25 -16.52 3.22
N SER A 611 -4.40 -15.70 2.59
CA SER A 611 -4.77 -14.63 1.64
C SER A 611 -4.60 -15.05 0.17
N HIS A 612 -4.26 -16.33 -0.06
CA HIS A 612 -4.11 -16.94 -1.38
C HIS A 612 -3.18 -16.17 -2.36
N PRO A 613 -1.93 -15.84 -1.97
CA PRO A 613 -0.99 -15.15 -2.85
C PRO A 613 -0.53 -16.00 -4.06
N GLU A 614 -0.96 -17.26 -4.14
CA GLU A 614 -0.85 -18.12 -5.32
C GLU A 614 -1.96 -17.94 -6.38
N LEU A 615 -2.91 -17.01 -6.17
CA LEU A 615 -3.83 -16.58 -7.23
C LEU A 615 -3.06 -15.82 -8.32
N ILE A 616 -3.44 -16.05 -9.57
CA ILE A 616 -2.76 -15.46 -10.74
C ILE A 616 -3.67 -14.40 -11.36
N GLN A 617 -3.32 -13.13 -11.18
CA GLN A 617 -3.96 -11.99 -11.85
C GLN A 617 -3.49 -11.94 -13.31
N ILE A 618 -4.45 -12.02 -14.25
CA ILE A 618 -4.21 -11.86 -15.69
C ILE A 618 -4.85 -10.55 -16.12
N GLU A 619 -4.05 -9.65 -16.66
CA GLU A 619 -4.52 -8.41 -17.27
C GLU A 619 -5.23 -8.74 -18.59
N SER A 620 -6.54 -8.45 -18.67
CA SER A 620 -7.34 -8.58 -19.88
C SER A 620 -7.64 -7.21 -20.48
N THR A 621 -7.61 -7.13 -21.80
CA THR A 621 -8.16 -5.97 -22.50
C THR A 621 -9.65 -5.85 -22.20
N LYS A 622 -10.10 -4.64 -21.84
CA LYS A 622 -11.46 -4.29 -21.39
C LYS A 622 -12.63 -4.73 -22.28
N SER A 623 -12.37 -5.30 -23.46
CA SER A 623 -13.36 -5.87 -24.38
C SER A 623 -13.77 -7.31 -24.06
N THR A 624 -12.98 -8.07 -23.29
CA THR A 624 -13.29 -9.46 -22.95
C THR A 624 -13.31 -9.65 -21.44
N THR A 625 -14.51 -9.94 -20.92
CA THR A 625 -14.76 -10.25 -19.51
C THR A 625 -15.09 -11.72 -19.32
N PHE A 626 -14.89 -12.19 -18.09
CA PHE A 626 -15.15 -13.55 -17.65
C PHE A 626 -16.00 -13.51 -16.37
N ASN A 627 -16.89 -14.49 -16.24
CA ASN A 627 -17.56 -14.81 -14.97
C ASN A 627 -16.75 -15.88 -14.24
N GLN A 628 -16.94 -15.95 -12.92
CA GLN A 628 -16.35 -16.98 -12.08
C GLN A 628 -16.66 -18.40 -12.60
N GLY A 629 -15.68 -19.30 -12.55
CA GLY A 629 -15.81 -20.69 -13.01
C GLY A 629 -15.64 -20.90 -14.53
N GLN A 630 -15.46 -19.85 -15.33
CA GLN A 630 -15.10 -19.96 -16.75
C GLN A 630 -13.61 -20.25 -16.96
N MET A 631 -13.24 -20.88 -18.08
CA MET A 631 -11.83 -21.08 -18.47
C MET A 631 -11.40 -20.12 -19.58
N ILE A 632 -10.27 -19.45 -19.32
CA ILE A 632 -9.63 -18.46 -20.19
C ILE A 632 -8.58 -19.18 -21.06
N SER A 633 -8.93 -19.45 -22.31
CA SER A 633 -8.09 -20.16 -23.28
C SER A 633 -7.67 -21.58 -22.84
N ASN A 634 -7.05 -22.34 -23.75
CA ASN A 634 -6.38 -23.61 -23.39
C ASN A 634 -5.04 -23.35 -22.67
N LYS A 635 -4.49 -22.16 -22.84
CA LYS A 635 -3.41 -21.59 -22.05
C LYS A 635 -3.34 -20.09 -22.30
N VAL A 636 -2.79 -19.36 -21.34
CA VAL A 636 -2.43 -17.94 -21.49
C VAL A 636 -0.91 -17.85 -21.39
N ILE A 637 -0.29 -17.02 -22.24
CA ILE A 637 1.14 -16.72 -22.16
C ILE A 637 1.31 -15.20 -22.16
N GLY A 638 2.11 -14.69 -21.23
CA GLY A 638 2.37 -13.27 -21.09
C GLY A 638 3.74 -13.01 -20.46
N VAL A 639 3.91 -11.81 -19.92
CA VAL A 639 5.05 -11.43 -19.08
C VAL A 639 4.59 -11.09 -17.67
N GLY A 640 5.36 -11.49 -16.66
CA GLY A 640 5.16 -11.05 -15.28
C GLY A 640 5.53 -9.57 -15.12
N TYR A 641 4.76 -8.81 -14.35
CA TYR A 641 5.07 -7.43 -13.96
C TYR A 641 4.31 -7.05 -12.69
N TYR A 642 4.59 -5.87 -12.12
CA TYR A 642 3.92 -5.34 -10.94
C TYR A 642 3.22 -4.00 -11.24
N SER A 643 2.02 -3.81 -10.71
CA SER A 643 1.29 -2.52 -10.75
C SER A 643 0.10 -2.52 -9.77
N TYR A 644 -0.29 -1.35 -9.28
CA TYR A 644 -1.42 -1.16 -8.35
C TYR A 644 -1.35 -2.11 -7.13
N GLY A 645 -0.20 -2.16 -6.45
CA GLY A 645 0.00 -3.02 -5.28
C GLY A 645 0.06 -4.53 -5.54
N SER A 646 0.02 -5.01 -6.79
CA SER A 646 -0.13 -6.43 -7.14
C SER A 646 0.75 -6.90 -8.30
N TYR A 647 1.13 -8.18 -8.30
CA TYR A 647 1.80 -8.85 -9.40
C TYR A 647 0.79 -9.43 -10.40
N LYS A 648 1.08 -9.26 -11.69
CA LYS A 648 0.17 -9.51 -12.80
C LYS A 648 0.87 -10.18 -13.98
N ILE A 649 0.09 -10.80 -14.86
CA ILE A 649 0.54 -11.28 -16.17
C ILE A 649 -0.10 -10.40 -17.26
N SER A 650 0.70 -9.63 -17.99
CA SER A 650 0.23 -8.93 -19.19
C SER A 650 0.24 -9.90 -20.36
N ALA A 651 -0.92 -10.14 -20.97
CA ALA A 651 -1.12 -11.10 -22.03
C ALA A 651 -1.83 -10.47 -23.24
N GLN A 652 -1.55 -11.00 -24.44
CA GLN A 652 -2.15 -10.46 -25.67
C GLN A 652 -3.66 -10.72 -25.71
N ALA A 653 -4.45 -9.71 -26.09
CA ALA A 653 -5.91 -9.77 -26.21
C ALA A 653 -6.42 -10.95 -27.06
N THR A 654 -5.63 -11.38 -28.05
CA THR A 654 -5.93 -12.53 -28.92
C THR A 654 -5.97 -13.86 -28.17
N ASP A 655 -5.30 -13.94 -27.03
CA ASP A 655 -5.03 -15.16 -26.28
C ASP A 655 -5.91 -15.26 -25.02
N LEU A 656 -6.82 -14.29 -24.82
CA LEU A 656 -7.77 -14.22 -23.71
C LEU A 656 -9.20 -14.41 -24.26
N LYS A 657 -9.65 -15.66 -24.34
CA LYS A 657 -10.96 -16.02 -24.91
C LYS A 657 -11.66 -17.09 -24.06
N PRO A 658 -12.98 -17.00 -23.84
CA PRO A 658 -13.71 -18.05 -23.14
C PRO A 658 -13.74 -19.31 -24.01
N VAL A 659 -13.21 -20.42 -23.50
CA VAL A 659 -13.17 -21.70 -24.24
C VAL A 659 -14.30 -22.61 -23.81
N THR A 660 -14.42 -22.87 -22.50
CA THR A 660 -15.53 -23.64 -21.90
C THR A 660 -15.71 -23.23 -20.44
N THR A 661 -16.88 -23.52 -19.89
CA THR A 661 -17.22 -23.25 -18.49
C THR A 661 -16.88 -24.48 -17.63
N LYS A 662 -16.02 -24.34 -16.61
CA LYS A 662 -15.64 -25.45 -15.70
C LYS A 662 -16.59 -25.59 -14.50
N LEU A 663 -17.28 -24.51 -14.16
CA LEU A 663 -18.45 -24.50 -13.27
C LEU A 663 -19.45 -23.48 -13.81
N ASP A 664 -20.66 -23.95 -14.12
CA ASP A 664 -21.74 -23.10 -14.63
C ASP A 664 -22.36 -22.33 -13.46
N VAL A 665 -21.93 -21.08 -13.30
CA VAL A 665 -22.40 -20.16 -12.25
C VAL A 665 -23.54 -19.33 -12.83
N GLN A 666 -24.67 -19.31 -12.13
CA GLN A 666 -25.91 -18.62 -12.51
C GLN A 666 -26.41 -17.79 -11.30
N PRO A 667 -27.04 -16.62 -11.53
CA PRO A 667 -27.60 -15.79 -10.46
C PRO A 667 -28.67 -16.57 -9.66
N GLU A 668 -28.63 -16.44 -8.34
CA GLU A 668 -29.49 -17.22 -7.45
C GLU A 668 -30.82 -16.57 -7.14
N THR A 669 -31.84 -17.41 -6.95
CA THR A 669 -33.05 -17.04 -6.21
C THR A 669 -32.95 -17.68 -4.85
N THR A 670 -33.21 -16.93 -3.78
CA THR A 670 -33.10 -17.41 -2.40
C THR A 670 -33.79 -18.75 -2.21
N TYR A 671 -33.22 -19.64 -1.40
CA TYR A 671 -33.89 -20.90 -1.06
C TYR A 671 -35.02 -20.69 -0.03
N ILE A 672 -35.02 -19.57 0.70
CA ILE A 672 -36.03 -19.22 1.70
C ILE A 672 -37.41 -19.12 1.02
N ALA A 673 -38.38 -19.87 1.53
CA ALA A 673 -39.78 -19.70 1.15
C ALA A 673 -40.39 -18.59 2.02
N LYS A 674 -41.09 -17.61 1.43
CA LYS A 674 -41.73 -16.56 2.20
C LYS A 674 -42.90 -17.14 3.01
N ASP A 675 -42.83 -16.98 4.33
CA ASP A 675 -43.88 -17.38 5.27
C ASP A 675 -44.63 -16.12 5.71
N ASP A 676 -45.96 -16.15 5.64
CA ASP A 676 -46.78 -15.00 6.05
C ASP A 676 -46.85 -14.83 7.57
N SER A 677 -46.46 -15.83 8.36
CA SER A 677 -46.32 -15.73 9.82
C SER A 677 -45.00 -15.11 10.28
N LYS A 678 -44.04 -14.89 9.37
CA LYS A 678 -42.65 -14.51 9.70
C LYS A 678 -42.24 -13.21 9.00
N LEU A 679 -41.31 -12.50 9.62
CA LEU A 679 -40.75 -11.27 9.09
C LEU A 679 -39.56 -11.59 8.18
N THR A 680 -39.50 -11.00 6.98
CA THR A 680 -38.28 -11.05 6.14
C THR A 680 -37.54 -9.71 6.12
N VAL A 681 -36.26 -9.73 6.47
CA VAL A 681 -35.36 -8.56 6.42
C VAL A 681 -34.17 -8.87 5.53
N ALA A 682 -33.87 -8.00 4.56
CA ALA A 682 -32.70 -8.11 3.70
C ALA A 682 -31.72 -6.94 3.90
N SER A 683 -30.45 -7.15 3.55
CA SER A 683 -29.48 -6.08 3.30
C SER A 683 -29.02 -6.13 1.85
N TYR A 684 -28.87 -4.97 1.21
CA TYR A 684 -28.30 -4.88 -0.14
C TYR A 684 -27.50 -3.57 -0.29
N ASN A 685 -26.18 -3.68 -0.47
CA ASN A 685 -25.34 -2.60 -0.98
C ASN A 685 -25.58 -2.48 -2.50
N ILE A 686 -26.01 -1.31 -2.97
CA ILE A 686 -26.43 -1.07 -4.36
C ILE A 686 -25.50 -0.10 -5.12
N GLU A 687 -24.19 -0.14 -4.84
CA GLU A 687 -23.10 0.49 -5.61
C GLU A 687 -23.40 1.91 -6.14
N ASN A 688 -23.22 2.91 -5.27
CA ASN A 688 -23.32 4.35 -5.59
C ASN A 688 -24.65 4.76 -6.26
N PHE A 689 -25.77 4.32 -5.67
CA PHE A 689 -27.09 4.51 -6.23
C PHE A 689 -27.62 5.94 -6.05
N SER A 690 -28.09 6.54 -7.13
CA SER A 690 -28.58 7.93 -7.19
C SER A 690 -29.78 8.10 -8.13
N ALA A 691 -30.52 9.21 -7.98
CA ALA A 691 -31.44 9.67 -9.03
C ALA A 691 -30.73 10.33 -10.23
N ALA A 692 -29.41 10.56 -10.15
CA ALA A 692 -28.62 11.14 -11.21
C ALA A 692 -28.34 10.15 -12.35
N THR A 693 -27.93 10.68 -13.50
CA THR A 693 -27.63 9.90 -14.71
C THR A 693 -26.38 9.02 -14.60
N LYS A 694 -25.57 9.18 -13.53
CA LYS A 694 -24.42 8.30 -13.25
C LYS A 694 -24.86 6.86 -12.97
N THR A 695 -25.99 6.67 -12.29
CA THR A 695 -26.63 5.37 -12.05
C THR A 695 -27.49 5.01 -13.28
N PRO A 696 -27.04 4.13 -14.19
CA PRO A 696 -27.73 3.84 -15.44
C PRO A 696 -29.02 3.07 -15.19
N GLN A 697 -30.02 3.22 -16.06
CA GLN A 697 -31.31 2.55 -15.84
C GLN A 697 -31.20 1.01 -15.82
N SER A 698 -30.22 0.44 -16.53
CA SER A 698 -29.91 -1.00 -16.50
C SER A 698 -29.40 -1.52 -15.14
N GLN A 699 -28.85 -0.65 -14.27
CA GLN A 699 -28.54 -1.00 -12.88
C GLN A 699 -29.83 -1.06 -12.06
N VAL A 700 -30.62 0.01 -12.12
CA VAL A 700 -31.91 0.14 -11.41
C VAL A 700 -32.87 -1.01 -11.74
N ASP A 701 -33.00 -1.36 -13.02
CA ASP A 701 -33.89 -2.43 -13.50
C ASP A 701 -33.41 -3.81 -13.00
N LYS A 702 -32.09 -4.04 -12.89
CA LYS A 702 -31.53 -5.27 -12.32
C LYS A 702 -31.73 -5.35 -10.81
N GLU A 703 -31.46 -4.27 -10.06
CA GLU A 703 -31.65 -4.23 -8.60
C GLU A 703 -33.11 -4.43 -8.21
N ALA A 704 -34.03 -3.78 -8.93
CA ALA A 704 -35.47 -4.02 -8.81
C ALA A 704 -35.83 -5.48 -9.11
N ALA A 705 -35.26 -6.07 -10.18
CA ALA A 705 -35.46 -7.48 -10.49
C ALA A 705 -34.88 -8.41 -9.42
N HIS A 706 -33.73 -8.08 -8.81
CA HIS A 706 -33.14 -8.83 -7.69
C HIS A 706 -34.04 -8.79 -6.46
N ILE A 707 -34.54 -7.61 -6.08
CA ILE A 707 -35.45 -7.45 -4.94
C ILE A 707 -36.76 -8.22 -5.14
N VAL A 708 -37.35 -8.18 -6.35
CA VAL A 708 -38.63 -8.84 -6.64
C VAL A 708 -38.48 -10.35 -6.83
N ASN A 709 -37.57 -10.80 -7.70
CA ASN A 709 -37.49 -12.19 -8.13
C ASN A 709 -36.53 -13.00 -7.27
N ASN A 710 -35.32 -12.48 -7.05
CA ASN A 710 -34.23 -13.23 -6.41
C ASN A 710 -34.37 -13.25 -4.89
N LEU A 711 -34.77 -12.12 -4.27
CA LEU A 711 -35.06 -11.97 -2.84
C LEU A 711 -36.55 -12.16 -2.47
N LYS A 712 -37.43 -12.35 -3.46
CA LYS A 712 -38.87 -12.62 -3.30
C LYS A 712 -39.64 -11.56 -2.49
N THR A 713 -39.31 -10.28 -2.68
CA THR A 713 -39.93 -9.13 -1.99
C THR A 713 -39.84 -9.21 -0.45
N PRO A 714 -38.69 -8.89 0.16
CA PRO A 714 -38.56 -8.82 1.62
C PRO A 714 -39.54 -7.84 2.27
N ASP A 715 -39.87 -8.02 3.55
CA ASP A 715 -40.79 -7.12 4.26
C ASP A 715 -40.11 -5.81 4.69
N VAL A 716 -38.81 -5.87 5.01
CA VAL A 716 -37.90 -4.73 5.19
C VAL A 716 -36.61 -4.98 4.38
N ILE A 717 -36.04 -3.93 3.81
CA ILE A 717 -34.77 -3.97 3.06
C ILE A 717 -33.89 -2.82 3.56
N ASN A 718 -32.77 -3.15 4.19
CA ASN A 718 -31.71 -2.21 4.53
C ASN A 718 -30.85 -1.97 3.28
N LEU A 719 -30.66 -0.71 2.90
CA LEU A 719 -29.92 -0.31 1.72
C LEU A 719 -28.63 0.41 2.11
N MET A 720 -27.54 0.06 1.43
CA MET A 720 -26.23 0.71 1.56
C MET A 720 -25.83 1.34 0.21
N GLU A 721 -24.89 2.28 0.24
CA GLU A 721 -24.46 3.11 -0.90
C GLU A 721 -25.54 4.04 -1.51
N ILE A 722 -26.45 4.57 -0.68
CA ILE A 722 -27.43 5.59 -1.12
C ILE A 722 -26.81 7.00 -1.18
N GLN A 723 -26.71 7.53 -2.39
CA GLN A 723 -26.26 8.90 -2.68
C GLN A 723 -27.41 9.93 -2.68
N ASP A 724 -27.05 11.21 -2.76
CA ASP A 724 -27.98 12.32 -2.93
C ASP A 724 -28.72 12.28 -4.28
N ASP A 725 -29.81 13.05 -4.39
CA ASP A 725 -30.66 13.19 -5.58
C ASP A 725 -29.90 13.67 -6.83
N ASN A 726 -28.72 14.26 -6.64
CA ASN A 726 -27.79 14.80 -7.64
C ASN A 726 -26.47 13.99 -7.72
N GLY A 727 -26.35 12.87 -6.99
CA GLY A 727 -25.16 12.02 -6.95
C GLY A 727 -23.96 12.72 -6.31
N GLU A 728 -22.79 12.65 -6.96
CA GLU A 728 -21.52 13.27 -6.51
C GLU A 728 -21.44 14.79 -6.76
N THR A 729 -22.57 15.49 -6.75
CA THR A 729 -22.62 16.94 -7.01
C THR A 729 -22.61 17.71 -5.69
N ASP A 730 -21.43 18.14 -5.24
CA ASP A 730 -21.26 18.95 -4.00
C ASP A 730 -21.79 20.38 -4.16
N ASP A 731 -23.12 20.53 -4.22
CA ASP A 731 -23.85 21.80 -4.19
C ASP A 731 -24.47 22.10 -2.81
N GLY A 732 -24.29 21.21 -1.84
CA GLY A 732 -24.82 21.30 -0.48
C GLY A 732 -26.21 20.70 -0.27
N ASN A 733 -26.88 20.17 -1.31
CA ASN A 733 -28.13 19.44 -1.18
C ASN A 733 -27.91 17.99 -0.73
N VAL A 734 -28.45 17.64 0.44
CA VAL A 734 -28.28 16.32 1.08
C VAL A 734 -29.51 15.39 0.97
N SER A 735 -30.52 15.73 0.17
CA SER A 735 -31.72 14.91 -0.01
C SER A 735 -31.44 13.66 -0.84
N ALA A 736 -31.85 12.48 -0.34
CA ALA A 736 -31.93 11.23 -1.11
C ALA A 736 -33.37 10.85 -1.51
N THR A 737 -34.32 11.79 -1.46
CA THR A 737 -35.77 11.54 -1.63
C THR A 737 -36.14 10.97 -3.01
N LYS A 738 -35.61 11.55 -4.09
CA LYS A 738 -35.82 11.10 -5.47
C LYS A 738 -35.01 9.84 -5.74
N THR A 739 -33.82 9.74 -5.16
CA THR A 739 -32.99 8.52 -5.23
C THR A 739 -33.79 7.31 -4.73
N LEU A 740 -34.35 7.39 -3.52
CA LEU A 740 -35.15 6.30 -2.96
C LEU A 740 -36.46 6.07 -3.73
N GLN A 741 -37.15 7.13 -4.17
CA GLN A 741 -38.37 6.98 -4.98
C GLN A 741 -38.11 6.28 -6.32
N ARG A 742 -36.99 6.57 -7.00
CA ARG A 742 -36.59 5.94 -8.28
C ARG A 742 -36.50 4.41 -8.15
N LEU A 743 -35.95 3.92 -7.03
CA LEU A 743 -35.86 2.50 -6.75
C LEU A 743 -37.23 1.88 -6.41
N VAL A 744 -38.05 2.57 -5.60
CA VAL A 744 -39.43 2.13 -5.28
C VAL A 744 -40.28 2.01 -6.56
N ASP A 745 -40.22 3.00 -7.44
CA ASP A 745 -40.96 3.00 -8.71
C ASP A 745 -40.52 1.85 -9.63
N ALA A 746 -39.21 1.55 -9.69
CA ALA A 746 -38.67 0.43 -10.45
C ALA A 746 -39.07 -0.93 -9.86
N ILE A 747 -39.02 -1.10 -8.53
CA ILE A 747 -39.49 -2.31 -7.84
C ILE A 747 -40.98 -2.55 -8.12
N LYS A 748 -41.80 -1.49 -8.05
CA LYS A 748 -43.24 -1.54 -8.36
C LYS A 748 -43.49 -1.89 -9.83
N ALA A 749 -42.69 -1.34 -10.77
CA ALA A 749 -42.75 -1.67 -12.20
C ALA A 749 -42.32 -3.12 -12.49
N ALA A 750 -41.37 -3.66 -11.73
CA ALA A 750 -40.94 -5.06 -11.79
C ALA A 750 -41.95 -6.05 -11.17
N GLY A 751 -43.07 -5.57 -10.59
CA GLY A 751 -44.13 -6.39 -9.99
C GLY A 751 -44.01 -6.58 -8.47
N GLY A 752 -43.11 -5.84 -7.81
CA GLY A 752 -42.99 -5.78 -6.35
C GLY A 752 -44.07 -4.93 -5.68
N PRO A 753 -44.14 -4.95 -4.34
CA PRO A 753 -45.05 -4.10 -3.59
C PRO A 753 -44.62 -2.63 -3.62
N GLU A 754 -45.56 -1.74 -3.32
CA GLU A 754 -45.30 -0.32 -3.12
C GLU A 754 -44.66 -0.09 -1.75
N TYR A 755 -43.33 -0.23 -1.71
CA TYR A 755 -42.51 0.06 -0.54
C TYR A 755 -42.61 1.55 -0.14
N LYS A 756 -42.52 1.81 1.15
CA LYS A 756 -42.18 3.13 1.70
C LYS A 756 -40.71 3.14 2.11
N PHE A 757 -40.06 4.30 2.10
CA PHE A 757 -38.68 4.44 2.54
C PHE A 757 -38.54 5.19 3.87
N LEU A 758 -37.43 4.94 4.57
CA LEU A 758 -36.95 5.66 5.75
C LEU A 758 -35.52 6.15 5.45
N ASN A 759 -35.29 7.41 5.76
CA ASN A 759 -34.02 8.11 5.56
C ASN A 759 -33.96 9.29 6.55
N ILE A 760 -32.77 9.64 7.01
CA ILE A 760 -32.50 10.88 7.75
C ILE A 760 -31.27 11.49 7.10
N ASP A 761 -31.45 12.61 6.40
CA ASP A 761 -30.38 13.24 5.62
C ASP A 761 -29.18 13.60 6.53
N PRO A 762 -27.93 13.35 6.07
CA PRO A 762 -26.70 13.63 6.81
C PRO A 762 -26.37 15.13 6.83
N VAL A 763 -25.31 15.50 7.57
CA VAL A 763 -24.71 16.85 7.43
C VAL A 763 -23.79 16.84 6.21
N ASN A 764 -23.86 17.87 5.35
CA ASN A 764 -23.07 17.92 4.12
C ASN A 764 -21.57 17.72 4.39
N ASN A 765 -20.97 16.79 3.65
CA ASN A 765 -19.58 16.34 3.75
C ASN A 765 -19.14 15.91 5.17
N LYS A 766 -20.02 15.24 5.94
CA LYS A 766 -19.71 14.64 7.26
C LYS A 766 -19.91 13.13 7.38
N ASP A 767 -20.74 12.53 6.53
CA ASP A 767 -20.79 11.08 6.36
C ASP A 767 -19.78 10.64 5.29
N GLY A 768 -19.43 9.34 5.28
CA GLY A 768 -18.37 8.80 4.41
C GLY A 768 -18.87 8.36 3.04
N GLY A 769 -17.98 8.25 2.06
CA GLY A 769 -18.27 7.75 0.71
C GLY A 769 -17.61 8.57 -0.38
N ALA A 770 -18.19 8.56 -1.58
CA ALA A 770 -17.75 9.43 -2.68
C ALA A 770 -17.93 10.92 -2.27
N PRO A 771 -16.96 11.81 -2.60
CA PRO A 771 -17.06 13.23 -2.28
C PRO A 771 -18.34 13.87 -2.85
N GLY A 772 -18.98 14.74 -2.08
CA GLY A 772 -20.23 15.41 -2.46
C GLY A 772 -21.50 14.55 -2.45
N ALA A 773 -21.40 13.21 -2.34
CA ALA A 773 -22.54 12.28 -2.43
C ALA A 773 -23.12 11.85 -1.07
N ASN A 774 -22.56 12.35 0.04
CA ASN A 774 -23.01 12.20 1.42
C ASN A 774 -23.53 10.80 1.81
N ILE A 775 -22.85 9.75 1.36
CA ILE A 775 -23.45 8.43 1.25
C ILE A 775 -23.94 7.89 2.59
N ARG A 776 -25.15 7.29 2.62
CA ARG A 776 -25.85 6.87 3.85
C ARG A 776 -26.44 5.46 3.76
N PRO A 777 -26.78 4.83 4.90
CA PRO A 777 -27.75 3.74 4.96
C PRO A 777 -29.18 4.28 4.86
N ALA A 778 -30.07 3.52 4.24
CA ALA A 778 -31.51 3.80 4.21
C ALA A 778 -32.32 2.50 4.41
N MET A 779 -33.64 2.59 4.52
CA MET A 779 -34.51 1.40 4.56
C MET A 779 -35.69 1.53 3.61
N LEU A 780 -36.10 0.42 3.01
CA LEU A 780 -37.42 0.23 2.41
C LEU A 780 -38.25 -0.70 3.32
N TYR A 781 -39.54 -0.45 3.48
CA TYR A 781 -40.46 -1.36 4.19
C TYR A 781 -41.80 -1.49 3.47
N ASN A 782 -42.39 -2.68 3.54
CA ASN A 782 -43.69 -2.97 2.94
C ASN A 782 -44.82 -2.64 3.94
N PRO A 783 -45.60 -1.55 3.71
CA PRO A 783 -46.63 -1.10 4.65
C PRO A 783 -47.85 -2.04 4.76
N ALA A 784 -47.97 -3.04 3.88
CA ALA A 784 -48.97 -4.11 4.00
C ALA A 784 -48.50 -5.28 4.89
N ARG A 785 -47.27 -5.22 5.44
CA ARG A 785 -46.62 -6.29 6.21
C ARG A 785 -46.15 -5.82 7.58
N VAL A 786 -45.47 -4.67 7.63
CA VAL A 786 -44.99 -4.04 8.86
C VAL A 786 -45.53 -2.62 8.99
N GLN A 787 -45.64 -2.15 10.23
CA GLN A 787 -45.95 -0.76 10.57
C GLN A 787 -44.81 -0.22 11.43
N LEU A 788 -44.48 1.07 11.31
CA LEU A 788 -43.61 1.72 12.31
C LEU A 788 -44.31 1.66 13.66
N ARG A 789 -43.54 1.45 14.74
CA ARG A 789 -44.04 1.54 16.11
C ARG A 789 -44.57 2.95 16.39
N ASP A 790 -45.83 3.03 16.81
CA ASP A 790 -46.47 4.29 17.25
C ASP A 790 -45.80 4.89 18.49
N GLY A 791 -45.90 6.22 18.62
CA GLY A 791 -45.57 6.96 19.85
C GLY A 791 -44.16 7.56 19.92
N ALA A 792 -43.20 7.05 19.16
CA ALA A 792 -41.89 7.69 19.01
C ALA A 792 -41.91 8.77 17.91
N VAL A 793 -41.05 9.78 18.02
CA VAL A 793 -40.88 10.82 17.00
C VAL A 793 -39.68 10.53 16.11
N ALA A 794 -39.73 10.89 14.84
CA ALA A 794 -38.58 10.73 13.93
C ALA A 794 -37.39 11.61 14.37
N GLY A 795 -36.19 11.05 14.30
CA GLY A 795 -34.95 11.73 14.68
C GLY A 795 -34.47 12.70 13.61
N THR A 796 -33.73 13.72 14.03
CA THR A 796 -33.00 14.62 13.13
C THR A 796 -31.53 14.22 13.01
N THR A 797 -30.87 14.70 11.96
CA THR A 797 -29.48 14.42 11.58
C THR A 797 -28.46 14.34 12.73
N ASN A 798 -28.62 15.22 13.73
CA ASN A 798 -27.69 15.42 14.85
C ASN A 798 -28.25 14.94 16.21
N GLN A 799 -29.40 14.25 16.23
CA GLN A 799 -29.93 13.63 17.43
C GLN A 799 -29.40 12.20 17.54
N ALA A 800 -28.62 11.94 18.59
CA ALA A 800 -28.13 10.60 18.88
C ALA A 800 -29.29 9.71 19.36
N GLU A 801 -29.48 8.61 18.63
CA GLU A 801 -30.33 7.50 19.02
C GLU A 801 -29.83 6.85 20.32
N ASP A 802 -30.74 6.39 21.17
CA ASP A 802 -30.42 5.54 22.31
C ASP A 802 -31.65 4.74 22.75
N ILE A 803 -31.43 3.55 23.29
CA ILE A 803 -32.53 2.69 23.73
C ILE A 803 -33.11 3.18 25.05
N THR A 804 -34.44 3.25 25.14
CA THR A 804 -35.17 3.60 26.36
C THR A 804 -35.06 2.49 27.42
N THR A 805 -35.39 2.80 28.69
CA THR A 805 -35.30 1.82 29.79
C THR A 805 -36.26 0.63 29.67
N ASP A 806 -37.32 0.78 28.87
CA ASP A 806 -38.29 -0.24 28.48
C ASP A 806 -37.94 -0.96 27.16
N GLY A 807 -36.84 -0.59 26.50
CA GLY A 807 -36.26 -1.34 25.38
C GLY A 807 -36.57 -0.83 23.98
N HIS A 808 -37.15 0.35 23.84
CA HIS A 808 -37.61 0.92 22.56
C HIS A 808 -36.64 1.97 22.01
N LEU A 809 -36.76 2.31 20.73
CA LEU A 809 -36.04 3.46 20.18
C LEU A 809 -36.58 4.77 20.76
N LYS A 810 -35.67 5.68 21.08
CA LYS A 810 -35.96 7.06 21.50
C LYS A 810 -36.39 7.93 20.31
N TYR A 811 -35.88 7.64 19.09
CA TYR A 811 -36.40 8.20 17.85
C TYR A 811 -36.71 7.10 16.82
N ASN A 812 -37.84 7.20 16.12
CA ASN A 812 -38.25 6.21 15.12
C ASN A 812 -38.61 6.86 13.77
N PRO A 813 -37.78 6.73 12.72
CA PRO A 813 -36.41 6.20 12.75
C PRO A 813 -35.43 7.15 13.48
N GLY A 814 -34.21 6.68 13.76
CA GLY A 814 -33.14 7.44 14.40
C GLY A 814 -31.73 7.06 13.89
N ARG A 815 -30.72 7.88 14.18
CA ARG A 815 -29.31 7.62 13.78
C ARG A 815 -28.45 7.29 14.99
N ILE A 816 -27.70 6.19 14.95
CA ILE A 816 -26.66 5.92 15.95
C ILE A 816 -25.49 6.87 15.65
N LEU A 817 -25.17 7.76 16.59
CA LEU A 817 -24.11 8.76 16.42
C LEU A 817 -22.90 8.43 17.29
N PHE A 818 -21.72 8.63 16.72
CA PHE A 818 -20.43 8.33 17.36
C PHE A 818 -19.91 9.50 18.18
N SER A 819 -19.20 9.19 19.26
CA SER A 819 -18.60 10.18 20.16
C SER A 819 -17.31 10.79 19.60
N GLY A 820 -17.17 12.11 19.79
CA GLY A 820 -16.03 12.88 19.27
C GLY A 820 -15.90 12.80 17.73
N ASN A 821 -14.67 12.91 17.23
CA ASN A 821 -14.37 12.93 15.80
C ASN A 821 -14.46 11.54 15.13
N LEU A 822 -14.82 10.48 15.85
CA LEU A 822 -14.91 9.12 15.29
C LEU A 822 -15.95 9.02 14.16
N GLY A 823 -16.99 9.86 14.23
CA GLY A 823 -18.03 9.96 13.21
C GLY A 823 -17.65 10.76 11.96
N ASP A 824 -16.53 11.49 11.94
CA ASP A 824 -16.12 12.26 10.76
C ASP A 824 -15.74 11.32 9.60
N GLY A 825 -16.37 11.51 8.44
CA GLY A 825 -16.12 10.68 7.25
C GLY A 825 -16.55 9.23 7.39
N THR A 826 -17.46 8.93 8.32
CA THR A 826 -18.08 7.60 8.50
C THR A 826 -19.57 7.71 8.22
N ARG A 827 -20.18 6.73 7.53
CA ARG A 827 -21.65 6.61 7.49
C ARG A 827 -22.20 6.38 8.91
N LYS A 828 -23.39 6.90 9.24
CA LYS A 828 -24.06 6.63 10.54
C LYS A 828 -25.15 5.57 10.40
N PRO A 829 -25.22 4.54 11.26
CA PRO A 829 -26.28 3.53 11.20
C PRO A 829 -27.67 4.16 11.33
N LEU A 830 -28.62 3.67 10.55
CA LEU A 830 -30.04 4.03 10.64
C LEU A 830 -30.78 2.93 11.41
N ALA A 831 -31.55 3.29 12.44
CA ALA A 831 -32.38 2.37 13.20
C ALA A 831 -33.87 2.72 13.03
N ALA A 832 -34.73 1.70 12.97
CA ALA A 832 -36.18 1.85 12.95
C ALA A 832 -36.85 0.70 13.72
N GLU A 833 -37.90 1.01 14.48
CA GLU A 833 -38.68 0.02 15.23
C GLU A 833 -40.01 -0.24 14.54
N PHE A 834 -40.26 -1.52 14.25
CA PHE A 834 -41.45 -1.97 13.52
C PHE A 834 -42.29 -2.91 14.39
N THR A 835 -43.60 -2.75 14.31
CA THR A 835 -44.57 -3.73 14.81
C THR A 835 -44.95 -4.69 13.68
N PHE A 836 -44.64 -5.98 13.85
CA PHE A 836 -45.04 -7.06 12.96
C PHE A 836 -45.95 -8.04 13.73
N LYS A 837 -47.22 -8.16 13.32
CA LYS A 837 -48.21 -9.05 13.95
C LYS A 837 -48.38 -8.88 15.47
N GLY A 838 -48.14 -7.67 15.99
CA GLY A 838 -48.21 -7.36 17.42
C GLY A 838 -46.97 -7.78 18.22
N GLN A 839 -45.86 -8.08 17.54
CA GLN A 839 -44.52 -8.20 18.12
C GLN A 839 -43.66 -7.06 17.58
N ASP A 840 -42.88 -6.43 18.44
CA ASP A 840 -42.00 -5.33 18.05
C ASP A 840 -40.56 -5.80 17.80
N VAL A 841 -39.88 -5.13 16.87
CA VAL A 841 -38.50 -5.43 16.47
C VAL A 841 -37.79 -4.16 16.02
N ILE A 842 -36.56 -3.97 16.51
CA ILE A 842 -35.65 -2.93 16.04
C ILE A 842 -34.86 -3.50 14.86
N VAL A 843 -34.97 -2.87 13.70
CA VAL A 843 -34.14 -3.13 12.53
C VAL A 843 -33.07 -2.04 12.44
N VAL A 844 -31.83 -2.42 12.15
CA VAL A 844 -30.70 -1.49 12.01
C VAL A 844 -29.97 -1.74 10.70
N ALA A 845 -29.81 -0.68 9.90
CA ALA A 845 -29.00 -0.65 8.69
C ALA A 845 -27.63 -0.02 9.04
N ASP A 846 -26.58 -0.83 9.08
CA ASP A 846 -25.21 -0.37 9.34
C ASP A 846 -24.40 -0.24 8.04
N HIS A 847 -23.40 0.63 8.06
CA HIS A 847 -22.39 0.75 7.03
C HIS A 847 -21.09 1.33 7.65
N LEU A 848 -20.10 0.49 7.93
CA LEU A 848 -18.86 0.94 8.56
C LEU A 848 -17.90 1.64 7.55
N ASN A 849 -16.78 2.18 8.03
CA ASN A 849 -15.81 2.82 7.14
C ASN A 849 -15.12 1.79 6.21
N SER A 850 -14.86 2.22 4.98
CA SER A 850 -14.19 1.40 3.98
C SER A 850 -12.78 0.96 4.40
N LYS A 851 -12.26 -0.06 3.70
CA LYS A 851 -10.84 -0.48 3.73
C LYS A 851 -9.89 0.45 2.95
N THR A 852 -10.34 1.64 2.56
CA THR A 852 -9.52 2.63 1.84
C THR A 852 -8.38 3.11 2.75
N GLY A 853 -7.14 2.95 2.28
CA GLY A 853 -5.93 3.24 3.06
C GLY A 853 -5.34 2.04 3.81
N ASP A 854 -5.92 0.85 3.67
CA ASP A 854 -5.23 -0.40 4.01
C ASP A 854 -4.19 -0.75 2.94
N GLU A 855 -3.06 -1.34 3.35
CA GLU A 855 -1.92 -1.62 2.46
C GLU A 855 -2.14 -2.88 1.60
N PRO A 856 -1.60 -2.92 0.36
CA PRO A 856 -1.77 -4.06 -0.52
C PRO A 856 -1.00 -5.30 -0.04
N THR A 857 -1.53 -6.49 -0.37
CA THR A 857 -0.93 -7.79 -0.02
C THR A 857 0.53 -7.91 -0.49
N PHE A 858 0.84 -7.39 -1.68
CA PHE A 858 2.21 -7.32 -2.22
C PHE A 858 2.83 -5.92 -2.07
N GLY A 859 2.57 -5.22 -0.97
CA GLY A 859 3.22 -3.95 -0.64
C GLY A 859 4.67 -4.11 -0.14
N LYS A 860 5.43 -3.00 -0.17
CA LYS A 860 6.81 -2.96 0.37
C LYS A 860 6.89 -3.00 1.89
N ASN A 861 5.78 -2.70 2.56
CA ASN A 861 5.61 -2.83 4.00
C ASN A 861 5.01 -4.21 4.29
N GLN A 862 5.70 -5.01 5.12
CA GLN A 862 5.32 -6.39 5.38
C GLN A 862 5.42 -6.71 6.88
N PRO A 863 4.40 -7.35 7.50
CA PRO A 863 3.07 -7.62 6.91
C PRO A 863 2.34 -6.31 6.59
N ALA A 864 1.47 -6.34 5.57
CA ALA A 864 0.63 -5.22 5.18
C ALA A 864 -0.22 -4.71 6.36
N GLN A 865 -0.24 -3.41 6.58
CA GLN A 865 -0.99 -2.75 7.65
C GLN A 865 -2.46 -2.51 7.25
N GLN A 866 -3.38 -2.62 8.21
CA GLN A 866 -4.81 -2.32 8.03
C GLN A 866 -5.26 -1.19 8.98
N PRO A 867 -4.74 0.04 8.83
CA PRO A 867 -5.07 1.17 9.71
C PRO A 867 -6.57 1.49 9.77
N SER A 868 -7.36 1.11 8.77
CA SER A 868 -8.81 1.34 8.77
C SER A 868 -9.59 0.41 9.72
N GLU A 869 -9.04 -0.76 10.09
CA GLU A 869 -9.65 -1.70 11.05
C GLU A 869 -9.77 -1.06 12.44
N VAL A 870 -8.75 -0.29 12.87
CA VAL A 870 -8.73 0.38 14.17
C VAL A 870 -9.93 1.32 14.33
N LYS A 871 -10.35 2.01 13.25
CA LYS A 871 -11.56 2.84 13.25
C LYS A 871 -12.82 1.98 13.28
N ARG A 872 -12.90 0.91 12.47
CA ARG A 872 -14.06 -0.02 12.46
C ARG A 872 -14.32 -0.66 13.83
N VAL A 873 -13.28 -1.11 14.54
CA VAL A 873 -13.43 -1.68 15.90
C VAL A 873 -14.02 -0.67 16.89
N GLN A 874 -13.60 0.60 16.83
CA GLN A 874 -14.13 1.66 17.69
C GLN A 874 -15.59 2.03 17.36
N LEU A 875 -15.95 2.05 16.08
CA LEU A 875 -17.33 2.26 15.61
C LEU A 875 -18.23 1.10 16.06
N ALA A 876 -17.82 -0.13 15.77
CA ALA A 876 -18.51 -1.36 16.13
C ALA A 876 -18.80 -1.46 17.64
N THR A 877 -17.83 -1.06 18.47
CA THR A 877 -17.99 -1.02 19.94
C THR A 877 -19.12 -0.06 20.33
N GLN A 878 -19.15 1.15 19.79
CA GLN A 878 -20.19 2.14 20.12
C GLN A 878 -21.58 1.78 19.57
N ILE A 879 -21.66 0.97 18.51
CA ILE A 879 -22.92 0.37 18.05
C ILE A 879 -23.39 -0.70 19.06
N ASN A 880 -22.50 -1.60 19.50
CA ASN A 880 -22.85 -2.62 20.49
C ASN A 880 -23.22 -2.00 21.86
N ASP A 881 -22.59 -0.90 22.27
CA ASP A 881 -22.97 -0.12 23.47
C ASP A 881 -24.42 0.38 23.45
N VAL A 882 -24.99 0.66 22.27
CA VAL A 882 -26.41 1.01 22.11
C VAL A 882 -27.27 -0.27 22.06
N LEU A 883 -26.95 -1.22 21.18
CA LEU A 883 -27.79 -2.41 20.94
C LEU A 883 -27.82 -3.39 22.14
N SER A 884 -26.79 -3.39 22.98
CA SER A 884 -26.76 -4.17 24.23
C SER A 884 -27.86 -3.75 25.23
N LYS A 885 -28.31 -2.49 25.19
CA LYS A 885 -29.44 -2.00 26.01
C LYS A 885 -30.77 -2.61 25.57
N ALA A 886 -31.00 -2.70 24.25
CA ALA A 886 -32.17 -3.38 23.70
C ALA A 886 -32.15 -4.87 24.05
N ALA A 887 -31.00 -5.54 23.92
CA ALA A 887 -30.85 -6.93 24.34
C ALA A 887 -31.06 -7.13 25.86
N ALA A 888 -30.66 -6.18 26.70
CA ALA A 888 -30.93 -6.22 28.15
C ALA A 888 -32.42 -6.09 28.49
N ALA A 889 -33.17 -5.32 27.70
CA ALA A 889 -34.64 -5.25 27.77
C ALA A 889 -35.36 -6.46 27.12
N LYS A 890 -34.60 -7.38 26.49
CA LYS A 890 -35.09 -8.49 25.64
C LYS A 890 -35.81 -8.05 24.34
N THR A 891 -35.60 -6.82 23.87
CA THR A 891 -36.14 -6.38 22.59
C THR A 891 -35.51 -7.17 21.45
N ASN A 892 -36.31 -7.55 20.46
CA ASN A 892 -35.83 -8.20 19.24
C ASN A 892 -35.01 -7.19 18.42
N VAL A 893 -33.76 -7.53 18.07
CA VAL A 893 -32.90 -6.69 17.22
C VAL A 893 -32.42 -7.49 16.02
N ILE A 894 -32.56 -6.89 14.83
CA ILE A 894 -32.04 -7.40 13.56
C ILE A 894 -31.15 -6.30 12.96
N MET A 895 -29.84 -6.45 13.05
CA MET A 895 -28.89 -5.53 12.42
C MET A 895 -28.31 -6.18 11.16
N THR A 896 -28.39 -5.50 10.03
CA THR A 896 -27.78 -5.95 8.78
C THR A 896 -27.07 -4.79 8.11
N GLY A 897 -26.03 -5.06 7.33
CA GLY A 897 -25.24 -3.98 6.75
C GLY A 897 -23.94 -4.46 6.12
N ASP A 898 -23.30 -3.51 5.44
CA ASP A 898 -21.94 -3.65 4.94
C ASP A 898 -20.98 -3.22 6.04
N MET A 899 -20.43 -4.21 6.74
CA MET A 899 -19.53 -3.98 7.87
C MET A 899 -18.11 -3.64 7.40
N ASN A 900 -17.85 -3.69 6.09
CA ASN A 900 -16.53 -3.51 5.46
C ASN A 900 -15.41 -4.35 6.12
N ASP A 901 -15.77 -5.46 6.78
CA ASP A 901 -14.83 -6.37 7.43
C ASP A 901 -15.37 -7.81 7.56
N TYR A 902 -14.47 -8.75 7.84
CA TYR A 902 -14.70 -10.18 7.68
C TYR A 902 -15.37 -10.85 8.91
N ASP A 903 -15.95 -12.05 8.74
CA ASP A 903 -16.54 -12.87 9.82
C ASP A 903 -15.54 -13.34 10.90
N PHE A 904 -14.25 -13.17 10.65
CA PHE A 904 -13.15 -13.43 11.58
C PHE A 904 -12.43 -12.16 12.08
N SER A 905 -12.90 -10.97 11.70
CA SER A 905 -12.32 -9.68 12.10
C SER A 905 -12.59 -9.34 13.56
N ASP A 906 -11.79 -8.42 14.10
CA ASP A 906 -12.00 -7.94 15.47
C ASP A 906 -13.18 -6.93 15.49
N ALA A 907 -13.49 -6.27 14.36
CA ALA A 907 -14.66 -5.41 14.19
C ALA A 907 -15.99 -6.19 14.24
N ALA A 908 -16.13 -7.29 13.47
CA ALA A 908 -17.30 -8.17 13.54
C ALA A 908 -17.42 -8.92 14.89
N THR A 909 -16.34 -8.96 15.66
CA THR A 909 -16.35 -9.47 17.05
C THR A 909 -16.86 -8.40 18.04
N ALA A 910 -16.49 -7.12 17.84
CA ALA A 910 -17.03 -6.00 18.61
C ALA A 910 -18.53 -5.76 18.35
N LEU A 911 -19.00 -5.92 17.11
CA LEU A 911 -20.44 -5.86 16.77
C LEU A 911 -21.26 -6.98 17.44
N GLU A 912 -20.70 -8.18 17.58
CA GLU A 912 -21.38 -9.31 18.24
C GLU A 912 -21.49 -9.09 19.75
N GLY A 913 -20.38 -8.70 20.39
CA GLY A 913 -20.31 -8.44 21.83
C GLY A 913 -20.77 -9.64 22.66
N SER A 914 -21.65 -9.39 23.63
CA SER A 914 -22.35 -10.43 24.42
C SER A 914 -23.86 -10.51 24.13
N SER A 915 -24.38 -9.55 23.35
CA SER A 915 -25.80 -9.27 23.13
C SER A 915 -26.34 -9.85 21.82
N MET A 916 -25.49 -9.99 20.80
CA MET A 916 -25.87 -10.41 19.45
C MET A 916 -25.22 -11.74 19.05
N THR A 917 -25.61 -12.25 17.88
CA THR A 917 -25.00 -13.36 17.14
C THR A 917 -24.89 -13.00 15.67
N ASP A 918 -23.67 -13.07 15.10
CA ASP A 918 -23.44 -12.99 13.67
C ASP A 918 -23.83 -14.31 13.00
N LEU A 919 -24.83 -14.29 12.11
CA LEU A 919 -25.28 -15.49 11.41
C LEU A 919 -24.25 -16.01 10.40
N VAL A 920 -23.40 -15.14 9.84
CA VAL A 920 -22.41 -15.55 8.83
C VAL A 920 -21.38 -16.49 9.46
N LYS A 921 -20.94 -16.21 10.70
CA LYS A 921 -20.07 -17.09 11.50
C LYS A 921 -20.61 -18.52 11.66
N HIS A 922 -21.92 -18.72 11.49
CA HIS A 922 -22.61 -20.01 11.60
C HIS A 922 -23.12 -20.60 10.28
N TYR A 923 -22.98 -19.90 9.15
CA TYR A 923 -23.44 -20.34 7.82
C TYR A 923 -22.48 -21.37 7.17
N ASP A 924 -22.85 -21.97 6.03
CA ASP A 924 -21.99 -22.91 5.29
C ASP A 924 -20.74 -22.19 4.76
N ILE A 925 -19.55 -22.54 5.26
CA ILE A 925 -18.27 -21.93 4.86
C ILE A 925 -17.97 -22.04 3.35
N THR A 926 -18.65 -22.93 2.62
CA THR A 926 -18.56 -22.97 1.15
C THR A 926 -19.48 -21.98 0.44
N ASP A 927 -20.12 -21.07 1.19
CA ASP A 927 -21.22 -20.18 0.78
C ASP A 927 -21.16 -18.82 1.51
N ARG A 928 -20.07 -18.54 2.22
CA ARG A 928 -19.85 -17.28 2.95
C ARG A 928 -19.11 -16.28 2.06
N SER A 929 -19.84 -15.56 1.23
CA SER A 929 -19.31 -14.37 0.57
C SER A 929 -20.42 -13.41 0.19
N SER A 930 -20.08 -12.12 0.17
CA SER A 930 -20.89 -11.09 -0.47
C SER A 930 -20.11 -10.27 -1.49
N TYR A 931 -18.77 -10.27 -1.43
CA TYR A 931 -17.90 -9.42 -2.24
C TYR A 931 -16.72 -10.22 -2.82
N ILE A 932 -16.10 -9.72 -3.89
CA ILE A 932 -14.87 -10.30 -4.47
C ILE A 932 -13.83 -9.22 -4.69
N PHE A 933 -12.65 -9.41 -4.10
CA PHE A 933 -11.51 -8.50 -4.19
C PHE A 933 -10.19 -9.27 -4.15
N ASP A 934 -9.22 -8.83 -4.95
CA ASP A 934 -7.95 -9.54 -5.24
C ASP A 934 -8.13 -11.05 -5.49
N GLY A 935 -9.18 -11.41 -6.22
CA GLY A 935 -9.54 -12.79 -6.57
C GLY A 935 -10.02 -13.66 -5.40
N ASN A 936 -10.04 -13.11 -4.19
CA ASN A 936 -10.60 -13.76 -3.02
C ASN A 936 -12.10 -13.43 -2.93
N GLU A 937 -12.92 -14.43 -2.68
CA GLU A 937 -14.29 -14.25 -2.17
C GLU A 937 -14.20 -13.77 -0.71
N GLN A 938 -14.99 -12.77 -0.35
CA GLN A 938 -14.95 -12.10 0.96
C GLN A 938 -16.35 -11.96 1.54
N VAL A 939 -16.45 -12.02 2.86
CA VAL A 939 -17.63 -11.55 3.62
C VAL A 939 -17.40 -10.08 3.95
N LEU A 940 -18.33 -9.20 3.56
CA LEU A 940 -18.45 -7.83 4.09
C LEU A 940 -19.88 -7.54 4.57
N ASP A 941 -20.89 -8.19 3.99
CA ASP A 941 -22.29 -8.04 4.36
C ASP A 941 -22.70 -9.07 5.43
N HIS A 942 -23.27 -8.58 6.53
CA HIS A 942 -23.61 -9.40 7.70
C HIS A 942 -25.08 -9.32 8.08
N VAL A 943 -25.52 -10.33 8.85
CA VAL A 943 -26.76 -10.31 9.61
C VAL A 943 -26.44 -10.68 11.05
N PHE A 944 -26.75 -9.77 11.98
CA PHE A 944 -26.66 -9.97 13.42
C PHE A 944 -28.08 -10.03 14.00
N LEU A 945 -28.38 -11.08 14.77
CA LEU A 945 -29.62 -11.19 15.56
C LEU A 945 -29.33 -11.00 17.04
N SER A 946 -30.26 -10.42 17.80
CA SER A 946 -30.21 -10.44 19.27
C SER A 946 -30.27 -11.87 19.80
N ASN A 947 -29.56 -12.14 20.91
CA ASN A 947 -29.37 -13.51 21.42
C ASN A 947 -30.65 -14.23 21.91
N ASN A 948 -31.80 -13.56 21.92
CA ASN A 948 -33.11 -14.17 22.17
C ASN A 948 -33.80 -14.74 20.91
N LEU A 949 -33.24 -14.54 19.71
CA LEU A 949 -33.75 -15.03 18.43
C LEU A 949 -33.02 -16.28 17.90
N VAL A 950 -31.95 -16.70 18.58
CA VAL A 950 -31.09 -17.85 18.21
C VAL A 950 -31.14 -18.94 19.29
N ASP A 951 -30.84 -20.19 18.92
CA ASP A 951 -30.74 -21.30 19.87
C ASP A 951 -29.43 -21.18 20.68
N SER A 952 -29.56 -21.01 22.00
CA SER A 952 -28.42 -20.81 22.90
C SER A 952 -27.52 -22.05 23.07
N ALA A 953 -27.99 -23.24 22.69
CA ALA A 953 -27.20 -24.47 22.66
C ALA A 953 -26.54 -24.72 21.29
N ASP A 954 -27.05 -24.12 20.21
CA ASP A 954 -26.46 -24.18 18.87
C ASP A 954 -26.84 -22.96 18.02
N LYS A 955 -26.00 -21.92 18.05
CA LYS A 955 -26.15 -20.67 17.27
C LYS A 955 -26.28 -20.86 15.74
N SER A 956 -26.10 -22.06 15.19
CA SER A 956 -26.46 -22.37 13.78
C SER A 956 -27.94 -22.71 13.57
N LYS A 957 -28.73 -22.66 14.66
CA LYS A 957 -30.18 -22.79 14.69
C LYS A 957 -30.79 -21.64 15.49
N GLY A 958 -32.11 -21.54 15.34
CA GLY A 958 -32.96 -20.60 16.05
C GLY A 958 -34.31 -20.61 15.37
N ASP A 959 -35.10 -19.58 15.64
CA ASP A 959 -36.39 -19.37 14.99
C ASP A 959 -36.24 -18.48 13.74
N TYR A 960 -35.22 -18.80 12.93
CA TYR A 960 -34.86 -18.07 11.72
C TYR A 960 -34.45 -18.98 10.53
N GLN A 961 -34.41 -18.41 9.33
CA GLN A 961 -33.67 -18.91 8.16
C GLN A 961 -32.78 -17.78 7.63
N PHE A 962 -31.57 -18.09 7.12
CA PHE A 962 -30.60 -17.12 6.63
C PHE A 962 -29.97 -17.59 5.31
N ASP A 963 -29.77 -16.67 4.37
CA ASP A 963 -29.31 -16.95 3.00
C ASP A 963 -28.43 -15.79 2.49
N MET A 964 -27.39 -16.12 1.73
CA MET A 964 -26.51 -15.15 1.05
C MET A 964 -26.71 -15.36 -0.45
N VAL A 965 -27.34 -14.40 -1.13
CA VAL A 965 -28.03 -14.68 -2.40
C VAL A 965 -27.19 -14.20 -3.58
N HIS A 966 -26.36 -15.09 -4.12
CA HIS A 966 -25.35 -14.73 -5.10
C HIS A 966 -25.93 -14.37 -6.48
N VAL A 967 -26.03 -13.07 -6.77
CA VAL A 967 -26.58 -12.49 -8.02
C VAL A 967 -25.66 -11.49 -8.71
N ASN A 968 -24.65 -11.00 -8.01
CA ASN A 968 -23.74 -9.93 -8.40
C ASN A 968 -22.28 -10.40 -8.40
N SER A 969 -21.72 -10.68 -7.21
CA SER A 969 -20.26 -10.72 -7.02
C SER A 969 -19.49 -11.75 -7.89
N PRO A 970 -20.07 -12.89 -8.33
CA PRO A 970 -19.40 -13.81 -9.27
C PRO A 970 -19.44 -13.42 -10.75
N PHE A 971 -20.10 -12.31 -11.13
CA PHE A 971 -20.47 -11.97 -12.52
C PHE A 971 -19.87 -10.65 -13.00
N ALA A 972 -19.37 -10.61 -14.24
CA ALA A 972 -18.86 -9.38 -14.85
C ALA A 972 -19.97 -8.45 -15.40
N ASP A 973 -21.22 -8.91 -15.42
CA ASP A 973 -22.41 -8.12 -15.76
C ASP A 973 -23.36 -8.04 -14.54
N GLN A 974 -22.79 -7.64 -13.40
CA GLN A 974 -23.50 -7.40 -12.14
C GLN A 974 -24.32 -6.09 -12.16
N ALA A 975 -25.00 -5.78 -11.05
CA ALA A 975 -25.68 -4.50 -10.82
C ALA A 975 -25.04 -3.67 -9.70
N SER A 976 -24.48 -4.37 -8.71
CA SER A 976 -23.60 -3.87 -7.65
C SER A 976 -22.42 -4.84 -7.57
N ASP A 977 -21.31 -4.50 -6.92
CA ASP A 977 -20.24 -5.45 -6.61
C ASP A 977 -20.50 -6.32 -5.35
N HIS A 978 -21.60 -6.05 -4.63
CA HIS A 978 -22.05 -6.81 -3.46
C HIS A 978 -23.26 -7.72 -3.75
N ASP A 979 -23.25 -8.96 -3.21
CA ASP A 979 -24.41 -9.84 -3.14
C ASP A 979 -25.30 -9.51 -1.91
N PRO A 980 -26.63 -9.44 -2.07
CA PRO A 980 -27.55 -9.21 -0.95
C PRO A 980 -27.66 -10.41 0.00
N VAL A 981 -27.92 -10.10 1.27
CA VAL A 981 -28.16 -11.08 2.35
C VAL A 981 -29.62 -11.02 2.81
N LEU A 982 -30.21 -12.16 3.18
CA LEU A 982 -31.62 -12.27 3.57
C LEU A 982 -31.80 -13.12 4.83
N VAL A 983 -32.57 -12.62 5.78
CA VAL A 983 -33.04 -13.38 6.95
C VAL A 983 -34.56 -13.40 7.02
N GLN A 984 -35.12 -14.54 7.42
CA GLN A 984 -36.53 -14.68 7.80
C GLN A 984 -36.58 -15.06 9.28
N VAL A 985 -37.32 -14.33 10.11
CA VAL A 985 -37.39 -14.54 11.58
C VAL A 985 -38.83 -14.70 12.03
N ASP A 986 -39.05 -15.68 12.91
CA ASP A 986 -40.32 -15.94 13.60
C ASP A 986 -40.30 -15.31 14.99
N LEU A 987 -40.92 -14.13 15.11
CA LEU A 987 -40.95 -13.36 16.35
C LEU A 987 -41.93 -13.92 17.39
N ALA A 988 -42.81 -14.87 17.03
CA ALA A 988 -43.93 -15.26 17.89
C ALA A 988 -43.51 -16.02 19.16
N LYS A 989 -42.44 -16.82 19.08
CA LYS A 989 -41.91 -17.58 20.23
C LYS A 989 -41.06 -16.76 21.19
N ALA A 990 -40.51 -15.62 20.77
CA ALA A 990 -39.73 -14.77 21.66
C ALA A 990 -40.57 -14.27 22.85
N ALA A 991 -41.89 -14.15 22.65
CA ALA A 991 -42.87 -13.77 23.68
C ALA A 991 -43.12 -14.86 24.75
N ASP A 992 -43.03 -16.15 24.44
CA ASP A 992 -43.29 -17.22 25.44
C ASP A 992 -42.24 -17.22 26.57
N ALA A 993 -41.07 -16.60 26.35
CA ALA A 993 -40.00 -16.45 27.34
C ALA A 993 -40.22 -15.33 28.38
N THR A 994 -41.39 -14.66 28.39
CA THR A 994 -41.72 -13.59 29.35
C THR A 994 -42.97 -13.85 30.21
N LEU A 995 -43.71 -14.94 30.00
CA LEU A 995 -44.93 -15.27 30.74
C LEU A 995 -44.86 -16.63 31.45
N SER A 996 -44.02 -16.72 32.49
CA SER A 996 -44.10 -17.80 33.49
C SER A 996 -43.87 -17.27 34.90
N THR A 997 -44.92 -16.69 35.47
CA THR A 997 -45.06 -16.47 36.92
C THR A 997 -45.96 -17.56 37.51
N ASP A 998 -45.60 -18.82 37.31
CA ASP A 998 -46.42 -19.95 37.76
C ASP A 998 -46.26 -20.17 39.27
N THR A 999 -47.30 -19.80 40.02
CA THR A 999 -47.39 -19.93 41.48
C THR A 999 -48.16 -21.17 41.93
N THR A 1000 -47.92 -22.32 41.28
CA THR A 1000 -48.45 -23.62 41.76
C THR A 1000 -47.58 -24.26 42.84
N THR A 1001 -48.19 -24.50 44.01
CA THR A 1001 -47.64 -25.33 45.09
C THR A 1001 -47.51 -26.80 44.67
N PRO A 1002 -46.34 -27.46 44.84
CA PRO A 1002 -46.23 -28.89 44.61
C PRO A 1002 -46.99 -29.71 45.67
N ASP A 1003 -48.01 -30.45 45.23
CA ASP A 1003 -48.74 -31.38 46.09
C ASP A 1003 -47.96 -32.69 46.30
N THR A 1004 -48.20 -33.41 47.41
CA THR A 1004 -47.35 -34.52 47.85
C THR A 1004 -47.96 -35.91 47.61
N PRO A 1005 -47.21 -36.85 46.99
CA PRO A 1005 -47.43 -38.29 47.15
C PRO A 1005 -46.24 -38.99 47.86
N ALA A 1006 -46.53 -39.92 48.76
CA ALA A 1006 -45.55 -40.46 49.71
C ALA A 1006 -44.97 -41.86 49.39
N LYS A 1007 -43.71 -42.07 49.79
CA LYS A 1007 -43.15 -43.29 50.42
C LYS A 1007 -41.83 -42.90 51.11
N GLY A 1008 -41.57 -43.27 52.36
CA GLY A 1008 -41.38 -44.64 52.81
C GLY A 1008 -39.87 -44.95 52.80
N ASP A 1009 -39.07 -44.35 53.69
CA ASP A 1009 -38.87 -44.75 55.12
C ASP A 1009 -37.88 -45.93 55.26
N ASP A 1010 -36.69 -45.69 55.83
CA ASP A 1010 -36.29 -46.30 57.11
C ASP A 1010 -34.95 -45.74 57.72
N THR A 1011 -34.94 -45.54 59.04
CA THR A 1011 -33.80 -45.41 60.01
C THR A 1011 -32.73 -44.28 59.98
N ALA A 1012 -32.33 -43.90 61.22
CA ALA A 1012 -31.10 -43.17 61.68
C ALA A 1012 -30.88 -41.72 61.17
N ASN A 1013 -31.15 -40.63 61.91
CA ASN A 1013 -31.11 -40.33 63.35
C ASN A 1013 -29.70 -40.53 63.97
N SER A 1014 -29.04 -39.59 64.66
CA SER A 1014 -29.44 -38.33 65.33
C SER A 1014 -28.34 -37.24 65.17
N ASN A 1015 -28.48 -35.93 65.41
CA ASN A 1015 -29.48 -35.07 66.09
C ASN A 1015 -29.28 -33.59 65.56
N THR A 1016 -29.91 -32.46 65.95
CA THR A 1016 -30.82 -32.03 67.06
C THR A 1016 -31.61 -30.76 66.65
N ASP A 1017 -32.40 -30.19 67.57
CA ASP A 1017 -33.04 -28.85 67.57
C ASP A 1017 -32.10 -27.67 67.21
N ALA A 1018 -32.50 -26.57 66.55
CA ALA A 1018 -33.58 -25.55 66.80
C ALA A 1018 -33.20 -24.53 67.92
N THR A 1019 -33.59 -23.24 67.91
CA THR A 1019 -34.69 -22.52 67.20
C THR A 1019 -34.34 -21.02 66.94
N ILE A 1020 -35.20 -20.27 66.24
CA ILE A 1020 -35.08 -18.85 65.79
C ILE A 1020 -35.39 -17.84 66.93
N PRO A 1021 -34.63 -16.72 67.09
CA PRO A 1021 -35.17 -15.37 66.78
C PRO A 1021 -34.18 -14.29 66.28
N ASP A 1022 -34.61 -13.57 65.23
CA ASP A 1022 -34.64 -12.11 64.96
C ASP A 1022 -33.53 -11.09 65.41
N THR A 1023 -33.43 -10.00 64.63
CA THR A 1023 -32.78 -8.69 64.85
C THR A 1023 -31.24 -8.55 64.94
N THR A 1024 -30.69 -7.86 63.92
CA THR A 1024 -29.61 -6.84 63.98
C THR A 1024 -28.29 -7.11 64.73
N THR A 1025 -27.17 -7.22 64.00
CA THR A 1025 -25.98 -6.31 64.08
C THR A 1025 -24.92 -6.66 63.03
N LYS A 1026 -23.89 -5.80 62.85
CA LYS A 1026 -22.71 -6.03 61.98
C LYS A 1026 -21.63 -6.84 62.71
N THR A 1027 -21.00 -7.82 62.05
CA THR A 1027 -19.51 -7.94 61.90
C THR A 1027 -19.10 -9.11 60.97
N ASP A 1028 -17.80 -9.14 60.60
CA ASP A 1028 -16.97 -10.31 60.22
C ASP A 1028 -17.19 -11.09 58.90
N ALA A 1029 -18.00 -10.59 57.95
CA ALA A 1029 -18.07 -11.20 56.60
C ALA A 1029 -16.84 -10.91 55.71
N ASP A 1030 -16.28 -9.70 55.78
CA ASP A 1030 -15.35 -9.19 54.74
C ASP A 1030 -13.93 -9.76 54.81
N ALA A 1031 -13.49 -10.24 55.98
CA ALA A 1031 -12.09 -10.64 56.21
C ALA A 1031 -11.61 -11.80 55.32
N ASN A 1032 -12.51 -12.72 54.96
CA ASN A 1032 -12.16 -13.89 54.17
C ASN A 1032 -11.91 -13.56 52.69
N VAL A 1033 -12.64 -12.59 52.11
CA VAL A 1033 -12.59 -12.26 50.68
C VAL A 1033 -11.25 -11.60 50.31
N PHE A 1034 -10.81 -10.61 51.10
CA PHE A 1034 -9.50 -9.99 50.90
C PHE A 1034 -8.35 -11.00 51.03
N SER A 1035 -8.43 -11.92 52.02
CA SER A 1035 -7.41 -12.97 52.19
C SER A 1035 -7.30 -13.97 51.02
N ALA A 1036 -8.32 -14.05 50.15
CA ALA A 1036 -8.29 -14.84 48.93
C ALA A 1036 -7.70 -14.03 47.77
N PHE A 1037 -8.04 -12.74 47.66
CA PHE A 1037 -7.50 -11.83 46.66
C PHE A 1037 -5.99 -11.64 46.80
N ASP A 1038 -5.49 -11.40 48.02
CA ASP A 1038 -4.06 -11.23 48.30
C ASP A 1038 -3.22 -12.46 47.91
N LYS A 1039 -3.78 -13.67 48.07
CA LYS A 1039 -3.12 -14.94 47.66
C LYS A 1039 -3.05 -15.07 46.14
N ILE A 1040 -4.06 -14.58 45.42
CA ILE A 1040 -4.07 -14.56 43.94
C ILE A 1040 -3.05 -13.54 43.43
N VAL A 1041 -2.98 -12.35 44.04
CA VAL A 1041 -1.99 -11.31 43.69
C VAL A 1041 -0.56 -11.78 43.98
N ALA A 1042 -0.31 -12.40 45.13
CA ALA A 1042 1.00 -13.02 45.44
C ALA A 1042 1.40 -14.08 44.41
N GLY A 1043 0.49 -15.01 44.09
CA GLY A 1043 0.70 -16.06 43.09
C GLY A 1043 0.78 -15.58 41.63
N LEU A 1044 0.48 -14.31 41.36
CA LEU A 1044 0.76 -13.64 40.09
C LEU A 1044 2.15 -12.97 40.12
N ASN A 1045 2.49 -12.27 41.21
CA ASN A 1045 3.81 -11.65 41.38
C ASN A 1045 4.95 -12.67 41.32
N ASP A 1046 4.82 -13.82 41.98
CA ASP A 1046 5.81 -14.92 41.91
C ASP A 1046 6.05 -15.41 40.47
N LYS A 1047 5.02 -15.39 39.61
CA LYS A 1047 5.14 -15.79 38.19
C LYS A 1047 5.80 -14.70 37.35
N ILE A 1048 5.48 -13.43 37.60
CA ILE A 1048 6.11 -12.27 36.95
C ILE A 1048 7.61 -12.23 37.28
N ASP A 1049 7.97 -12.49 38.53
CA ASP A 1049 9.34 -12.52 39.00
C ASP A 1049 10.12 -13.73 38.44
N ALA A 1050 9.47 -14.90 38.29
CA ALA A 1050 10.02 -16.06 37.59
C ALA A 1050 10.25 -15.80 36.09
N LEU A 1051 9.31 -15.16 35.39
CA LEU A 1051 9.48 -14.74 34.00
C LEU A 1051 10.62 -13.73 33.84
N SER A 1052 10.70 -12.74 34.73
CA SER A 1052 11.76 -11.72 34.72
C SER A 1052 13.15 -12.36 34.83
N LYS A 1053 13.31 -13.35 35.72
CA LYS A 1053 14.55 -14.14 35.87
C LYS A 1053 14.89 -14.97 34.62
N GLN A 1054 13.89 -15.48 33.89
CA GLN A 1054 14.11 -16.15 32.59
C GLN A 1054 14.56 -15.16 31.51
N VAL A 1055 13.95 -13.96 31.44
CA VAL A 1055 14.36 -12.90 30.50
C VAL A 1055 15.80 -12.45 30.76
N THR A 1056 16.18 -12.20 32.01
CA THR A 1056 17.58 -11.88 32.36
C THR A 1056 18.54 -13.00 31.94
N SER A 1057 18.20 -14.27 32.20
CA SER A 1057 19.04 -15.41 31.78
C SER A 1057 19.19 -15.56 30.27
N LEU A 1058 18.19 -15.14 29.48
CA LEU A 1058 18.28 -15.07 28.02
C LEU A 1058 19.16 -13.90 27.57
N THR A 1059 19.01 -12.72 28.17
CA THR A 1059 19.84 -11.54 27.91
C THR A 1059 21.32 -11.79 28.21
N ASP A 1060 21.65 -12.42 29.33
CA ASP A 1060 23.04 -12.76 29.69
C ASP A 1060 23.68 -13.74 28.69
N LYS A 1061 22.92 -14.73 28.22
CA LYS A 1061 23.36 -15.66 27.15
C LYS A 1061 23.61 -14.93 25.84
N LEU A 1062 22.75 -13.96 25.49
CA LEU A 1062 22.89 -13.14 24.30
C LEU A 1062 24.15 -12.26 24.37
N VAL A 1063 24.38 -11.59 25.50
CA VAL A 1063 25.59 -10.78 25.76
C VAL A 1063 26.86 -11.63 25.75
N GLY A 1064 26.80 -12.88 26.23
CA GLY A 1064 27.90 -13.84 26.14
C GLY A 1064 28.27 -14.21 24.69
N TYR A 1065 27.30 -14.27 23.79
CA TYR A 1065 27.51 -14.63 22.38
C TYR A 1065 28.32 -13.57 21.61
N PHE A 1066 28.17 -12.29 21.98
CA PHE A 1066 28.86 -11.16 21.33
C PHE A 1066 30.29 -10.90 21.83
N LYS A 1067 30.83 -11.71 22.75
CA LYS A 1067 32.15 -11.47 23.39
C LYS A 1067 33.28 -12.42 22.98
N GLN A 1068 33.10 -13.27 21.96
CA GLN A 1068 34.19 -14.13 21.46
C GLN A 1068 35.03 -13.43 20.37
N PRO A 1069 36.36 -13.32 20.51
CA PRO A 1069 37.23 -12.83 19.44
C PRO A 1069 37.39 -13.91 18.35
N GLN A 1070 37.27 -13.52 17.08
CA GLN A 1070 37.41 -14.44 15.96
C GLN A 1070 38.89 -14.75 15.66
N ALA A 1071 39.21 -16.03 15.49
CA ALA A 1071 40.52 -16.46 14.98
C ALA A 1071 40.58 -16.39 13.44
N PRO A 1072 41.72 -16.04 12.83
CA PRO A 1072 41.83 -15.90 11.38
C PRO A 1072 41.68 -17.25 10.65
N LYS A 1073 40.80 -17.29 9.65
CA LYS A 1073 40.57 -18.47 8.81
C LYS A 1073 41.74 -18.67 7.82
N LYS A 1074 42.24 -19.91 7.70
CA LYS A 1074 43.17 -20.30 6.62
C LYS A 1074 42.42 -20.51 5.30
N THR A 1075 43.09 -20.18 4.20
CA THR A 1075 42.62 -20.44 2.83
C THR A 1075 42.56 -21.94 2.51
N PRO A 1076 41.52 -22.42 1.80
CA PRO A 1076 41.47 -23.78 1.25
C PRO A 1076 42.23 -23.88 -0.07
N ALA A 1077 42.81 -25.06 -0.36
CA ALA A 1077 43.52 -25.33 -1.60
C ALA A 1077 42.57 -25.70 -2.77
N PRO A 1078 42.94 -25.42 -4.04
CA PRO A 1078 42.11 -25.72 -5.20
C PRO A 1078 41.99 -27.24 -5.48
N LYS A 1079 40.89 -27.63 -6.13
CA LYS A 1079 40.58 -29.03 -6.50
C LYS A 1079 40.36 -29.13 -8.02
N PRO A 1080 40.88 -30.18 -8.71
CA PRO A 1080 41.10 -30.13 -10.16
C PRO A 1080 39.84 -30.29 -11.03
N ALA A 1081 40.02 -29.94 -12.32
CA ALA A 1081 38.98 -29.82 -13.34
C ALA A 1081 38.22 -31.12 -13.70
N PRO A 1082 36.95 -31.01 -14.17
CA PRO A 1082 36.11 -32.15 -14.51
C PRO A 1082 36.40 -32.74 -15.90
N THR A 1083 36.28 -34.07 -16.03
CA THR A 1083 36.38 -34.80 -17.30
C THR A 1083 35.03 -34.98 -18.01
N ALA A 1084 35.06 -35.45 -19.27
CA ALA A 1084 33.96 -35.32 -20.24
C ALA A 1084 32.64 -36.04 -19.87
N LYS A 1085 31.51 -35.44 -20.30
CA LYS A 1085 30.14 -35.92 -20.04
C LYS A 1085 29.77 -37.13 -20.91
N THR A 1086 29.10 -38.12 -20.31
CA THR A 1086 28.46 -39.27 -21.00
C THR A 1086 26.96 -38.95 -21.27
N PRO A 1087 26.33 -39.47 -22.35
CA PRO A 1087 24.95 -39.09 -22.72
C PRO A 1087 23.89 -39.39 -21.65
N THR A 1088 22.96 -38.45 -21.45
CA THR A 1088 21.89 -38.51 -20.44
C THR A 1088 20.69 -39.35 -20.90
N LYS A 1089 20.12 -40.14 -19.98
CA LYS A 1089 18.91 -40.95 -20.24
C LYS A 1089 17.65 -40.09 -20.12
N LYS A 1090 16.73 -40.21 -21.08
CA LYS A 1090 15.40 -39.56 -21.01
C LYS A 1090 14.68 -39.86 -19.69
N VAL A 1091 14.34 -38.81 -18.95
CA VAL A 1091 13.56 -38.88 -17.71
C VAL A 1091 12.10 -39.15 -18.03
N VAL A 1092 11.45 -40.03 -17.27
CA VAL A 1092 10.04 -40.40 -17.45
C VAL A 1092 9.21 -39.85 -16.29
N LYS A 1093 8.41 -38.79 -16.55
CA LYS A 1093 7.50 -38.19 -15.54
C LYS A 1093 6.49 -39.27 -15.03
N PRO A 1094 6.07 -39.25 -13.75
CA PRO A 1094 5.05 -40.16 -13.22
C PRO A 1094 3.68 -39.91 -13.88
N SER A 1095 2.82 -40.92 -13.94
CA SER A 1095 1.50 -40.83 -14.62
C SER A 1095 0.46 -41.77 -14.00
N VAL A 1096 -0.83 -41.49 -14.19
CA VAL A 1096 -1.95 -42.37 -13.79
C VAL A 1096 -2.90 -42.58 -14.96
N LYS A 1097 -3.05 -43.84 -15.41
CA LYS A 1097 -4.00 -44.18 -16.49
C LYS A 1097 -5.37 -44.64 -15.96
N LYS A 1098 -5.42 -45.32 -14.81
CA LYS A 1098 -6.67 -45.77 -14.17
C LYS A 1098 -6.43 -46.12 -12.71
N VAL A 1099 -7.36 -45.79 -11.81
CA VAL A 1099 -7.37 -46.28 -10.42
C VAL A 1099 -8.81 -46.60 -10.04
N VAL A 1100 -9.01 -47.67 -9.25
CA VAL A 1100 -10.31 -48.09 -8.74
C VAL A 1100 -10.16 -48.40 -7.24
N ALA A 1101 -11.01 -47.74 -6.43
CA ALA A 1101 -11.13 -47.96 -4.99
C ALA A 1101 -12.55 -48.49 -4.70
N LYS A 1102 -12.73 -49.81 -4.84
CA LYS A 1102 -14.08 -50.41 -4.81
C LYS A 1102 -14.64 -50.49 -3.38
N ARG A 1103 -15.83 -49.91 -3.18
CA ARG A 1103 -16.59 -49.92 -1.91
C ARG A 1103 -16.71 -51.34 -1.33
N ASN A 1104 -16.77 -51.43 -0.01
CA ASN A 1104 -16.83 -52.65 0.80
C ASN A 1104 -15.65 -53.63 0.64
N THR A 1105 -14.73 -53.42 -0.30
CA THR A 1105 -13.47 -54.16 -0.40
C THR A 1105 -12.37 -53.53 0.47
N LYS A 1106 -11.25 -54.25 0.67
CA LYS A 1106 -10.01 -53.68 1.23
C LYS A 1106 -8.97 -53.35 0.14
N LYS A 1107 -9.35 -53.21 -1.14
CA LYS A 1107 -8.41 -53.15 -2.27
C LYS A 1107 -8.53 -51.84 -3.06
N ILE A 1108 -7.36 -51.21 -3.31
CA ILE A 1108 -7.20 -50.18 -4.34
C ILE A 1108 -6.27 -50.76 -5.42
N ALA A 1109 -6.64 -50.64 -6.69
CA ALA A 1109 -5.87 -51.16 -7.81
C ALA A 1109 -5.84 -50.16 -8.97
N GLY A 1110 -4.79 -50.19 -9.79
CA GLY A 1110 -4.65 -49.23 -10.88
C GLY A 1110 -3.48 -49.47 -11.82
N VAL A 1111 -3.27 -48.51 -12.72
CA VAL A 1111 -2.22 -48.50 -13.75
C VAL A 1111 -1.51 -47.13 -13.74
N THR A 1112 -0.19 -47.16 -13.62
CA THR A 1112 0.70 -46.00 -13.44
C THR A 1112 2.06 -46.26 -14.12
N THR A 1113 3.01 -45.34 -13.99
CA THR A 1113 4.38 -45.47 -14.52
C THR A 1113 5.06 -46.75 -14.00
N LYS A 1114 5.66 -47.53 -14.92
CA LYS A 1114 6.28 -48.84 -14.66
C LYS A 1114 7.32 -48.73 -13.54
N GLY A 1115 7.22 -49.57 -12.50
CA GLY A 1115 8.17 -49.58 -11.38
C GLY A 1115 8.01 -48.47 -10.33
N ALA A 1116 7.06 -47.54 -10.48
CA ALA A 1116 6.85 -46.45 -9.52
C ALA A 1116 6.39 -46.94 -8.13
N LYS A 1117 6.79 -46.23 -7.08
CA LYS A 1117 6.36 -46.48 -5.68
C LYS A 1117 5.04 -45.74 -5.45
N VAL A 1118 3.98 -46.47 -5.10
CA VAL A 1118 2.61 -45.96 -4.97
C VAL A 1118 2.19 -46.00 -3.51
N THR A 1119 1.81 -44.86 -2.93
CA THR A 1119 1.36 -44.75 -1.52
C THR A 1119 -0.04 -44.17 -1.46
N VAL A 1120 -0.88 -44.72 -0.59
CA VAL A 1120 -2.23 -44.24 -0.31
C VAL A 1120 -2.25 -43.59 1.07
N TYR A 1121 -2.82 -42.40 1.14
CA TYR A 1121 -3.09 -41.65 2.36
C TYR A 1121 -4.62 -41.48 2.53
N SER A 1122 -5.09 -41.28 3.77
CA SER A 1122 -6.45 -40.78 4.01
C SER A 1122 -6.59 -39.32 3.58
N ALA A 1123 -7.79 -38.73 3.68
CA ALA A 1123 -7.98 -37.30 3.53
C ALA A 1123 -7.12 -36.50 4.54
N GLN A 1124 -7.06 -36.96 5.79
CA GLN A 1124 -6.30 -36.36 6.89
C GLN A 1124 -4.79 -36.69 6.84
N GLY A 1125 -4.19 -36.79 5.65
CA GLY A 1125 -2.74 -37.00 5.47
C GLY A 1125 -2.15 -38.31 6.06
N LYS A 1126 -2.96 -39.20 6.65
CA LYS A 1126 -2.44 -40.40 7.33
C LYS A 1126 -2.11 -41.50 6.32
N LYS A 1127 -0.84 -41.90 6.24
CA LYS A 1127 -0.37 -42.99 5.38
C LYS A 1127 -1.07 -44.31 5.71
N LEU A 1128 -1.82 -44.87 4.77
CA LEU A 1128 -2.59 -46.10 4.95
C LEU A 1128 -1.86 -47.35 4.45
N ALA A 1129 -1.18 -47.28 3.30
CA ALA A 1129 -0.35 -48.36 2.76
C ALA A 1129 0.56 -47.86 1.60
N THR A 1130 1.56 -48.66 1.25
CA THR A 1130 2.44 -48.46 0.07
C THR A 1130 2.55 -49.77 -0.72
N THR A 1131 2.72 -49.67 -2.05
CA THR A 1131 3.03 -50.77 -2.96
C THR A 1131 3.99 -50.29 -4.07
N LYS A 1132 4.36 -51.15 -5.02
CA LYS A 1132 5.16 -50.80 -6.20
C LYS A 1132 4.46 -51.28 -7.47
N ALA A 1133 4.39 -50.44 -8.49
CA ALA A 1133 3.83 -50.80 -9.78
C ALA A 1133 4.75 -51.78 -10.51
N ASN A 1134 4.20 -52.80 -11.16
CA ASN A 1134 4.97 -53.83 -11.85
C ASN A 1134 5.52 -53.35 -13.22
N THR A 1135 6.19 -54.24 -13.95
CA THR A 1135 6.76 -53.98 -15.28
C THR A 1135 5.73 -53.62 -16.35
N LYS A 1136 4.45 -53.95 -16.13
CA LYS A 1136 3.29 -53.55 -16.96
C LYS A 1136 2.54 -52.33 -16.39
N GLY A 1137 3.13 -51.63 -15.40
CA GLY A 1137 2.55 -50.45 -14.75
C GLY A 1137 1.38 -50.73 -13.81
N LYS A 1138 0.95 -51.99 -13.66
CA LYS A 1138 -0.19 -52.36 -12.80
C LYS A 1138 0.24 -52.38 -11.33
N PHE A 1139 -0.61 -51.88 -10.45
CA PHE A 1139 -0.45 -51.98 -8.99
C PHE A 1139 -1.73 -52.49 -8.31
N THR A 1140 -1.57 -53.07 -7.13
CA THR A 1140 -2.67 -53.36 -6.21
C THR A 1140 -2.16 -53.20 -4.78
N LEU A 1141 -3.01 -52.67 -3.91
CA LEU A 1141 -2.71 -52.26 -2.56
C LEU A 1141 -3.87 -52.65 -1.65
N LYS A 1142 -3.54 -53.24 -0.49
CA LYS A 1142 -4.51 -53.74 0.50
C LYS A 1142 -4.52 -52.81 1.72
N LEU A 1143 -5.67 -52.24 2.04
CA LEU A 1143 -5.88 -51.42 3.23
C LEU A 1143 -6.15 -52.29 4.47
N LYS A 1144 -5.93 -51.74 5.67
CA LYS A 1144 -6.29 -52.41 6.93
C LYS A 1144 -7.81 -52.59 7.08
N HIS A 1145 -8.61 -51.60 6.70
CA HIS A 1145 -10.08 -51.57 6.85
C HIS A 1145 -10.79 -51.61 5.47
N LYS A 1146 -12.11 -51.82 5.47
CA LYS A 1146 -12.94 -51.79 4.24
C LYS A 1146 -13.14 -50.33 3.77
N ILE A 1147 -13.22 -50.13 2.46
CA ILE A 1147 -13.48 -48.83 1.82
C ILE A 1147 -14.97 -48.48 1.97
N THR A 1148 -15.28 -47.38 2.66
CA THR A 1148 -16.67 -46.92 2.91
C THR A 1148 -17.22 -46.08 1.76
N LYS A 1149 -18.55 -45.83 1.74
CA LYS A 1149 -19.24 -45.03 0.70
C LYS A 1149 -18.67 -43.60 0.57
N LYS A 1150 -18.26 -42.97 1.69
CA LYS A 1150 -17.76 -41.58 1.77
C LYS A 1150 -16.22 -41.46 1.70
N ALA A 1151 -15.46 -42.54 1.49
CA ALA A 1151 -13.99 -42.49 1.57
C ALA A 1151 -13.34 -41.71 0.40
N LYS A 1152 -12.69 -40.57 0.73
CA LYS A 1152 -11.65 -39.88 -0.08
C LYS A 1152 -10.27 -40.50 0.25
N PHE A 1153 -9.37 -40.56 -0.73
CA PHE A 1153 -7.95 -40.89 -0.54
C PHE A 1153 -7.04 -40.00 -1.41
N LYS A 1154 -5.86 -39.64 -0.90
CA LYS A 1154 -4.79 -38.95 -1.65
C LYS A 1154 -3.73 -40.00 -2.06
N LEU A 1155 -3.51 -40.19 -3.37
CA LEU A 1155 -2.62 -41.20 -3.94
C LEU A 1155 -1.32 -40.55 -4.42
N VAL A 1156 -0.18 -40.95 -3.87
CA VAL A 1156 1.14 -40.35 -4.17
C VAL A 1156 2.04 -41.38 -4.87
N ILE A 1157 2.58 -41.01 -6.02
CA ILE A 1157 3.29 -41.91 -6.95
C ILE A 1157 4.67 -41.34 -7.25
N LYS A 1158 5.72 -42.01 -6.75
CA LYS A 1158 7.12 -41.56 -6.86
C LYS A 1158 7.91 -42.45 -7.81
N ASN A 1159 8.48 -41.88 -8.88
CA ASN A 1159 9.34 -42.62 -9.81
C ASN A 1159 10.78 -42.70 -9.26
N THR A 1160 11.12 -43.82 -8.61
CA THR A 1160 12.44 -44.05 -8.00
C THR A 1160 13.51 -44.52 -9.01
N LYS A 1161 13.36 -44.21 -10.30
CA LYS A 1161 14.32 -44.52 -11.37
C LYS A 1161 14.72 -43.30 -12.21
N ALA A 1162 14.22 -42.11 -11.86
CA ALA A 1162 14.71 -40.85 -12.39
C ALA A 1162 15.79 -40.29 -11.46
N ASN A 1163 16.79 -39.61 -12.03
CA ASN A 1163 17.63 -38.69 -11.27
C ASN A 1163 16.75 -37.48 -10.96
N GLY A 1164 16.56 -37.16 -9.67
CA GLY A 1164 15.41 -36.37 -9.22
C GLY A 1164 14.16 -37.25 -9.07
N ALA A 1165 13.69 -37.43 -7.84
CA ALA A 1165 12.67 -38.44 -7.52
C ALA A 1165 11.24 -37.91 -7.72
N LEU A 1166 10.90 -37.63 -8.98
CA LEU A 1166 9.63 -37.06 -9.43
C LEU A 1166 8.41 -37.76 -8.80
N THR A 1167 7.44 -36.96 -8.39
CA THR A 1167 6.24 -37.40 -7.65
C THR A 1167 4.97 -36.84 -8.30
N LEU A 1168 3.91 -37.65 -8.37
CA LEU A 1168 2.57 -37.23 -8.82
C LEU A 1168 1.56 -37.56 -7.73
N THR A 1169 0.72 -36.59 -7.40
CA THR A 1169 -0.41 -36.71 -6.47
C THR A 1169 -1.71 -36.89 -7.27
N LYS A 1170 -2.65 -37.71 -6.79
CA LYS A 1170 -3.99 -37.83 -7.37
C LYS A 1170 -5.07 -38.15 -6.32
N ALA A 1171 -6.12 -37.34 -6.32
CA ALA A 1171 -7.40 -37.61 -5.69
C ALA A 1171 -8.06 -38.90 -6.21
N ILE A 1172 -8.59 -39.75 -5.31
CA ILE A 1172 -9.50 -40.84 -5.67
C ILE A 1172 -10.66 -40.97 -4.67
N ARG A 1173 -11.89 -41.17 -5.17
CA ARG A 1173 -13.11 -41.41 -4.39
C ARG A 1173 -13.56 -42.88 -4.52
N ALA A 1174 -14.27 -43.40 -3.53
CA ALA A 1174 -14.75 -44.78 -3.53
C ALA A 1174 -15.89 -45.04 -4.54
N THR A 1175 -15.71 -45.98 -5.48
CA THR A 1175 -16.69 -46.36 -6.52
C THR A 1175 -17.45 -47.65 -6.17
N LYS A 1176 -18.62 -47.87 -6.79
CA LYS A 1176 -19.45 -49.09 -6.58
C LYS A 1176 -18.70 -50.37 -6.98
#